data_AF-A0A930RVR2-F1
#
_entry.id   AF-A0A930RVR2-F1
#
_cell.length_a   1.000
_cell.length_b   1.000
_cell.length_c   1.000
_cell.angle_alpha   90.00
_cell.angle_beta   90.00
_cell.angle_gamma   90.00
#
_symmetry.space_group_name_H-M   'P 1'
#
loop_
_entity.id
_entity.type
_entity.pdbx_description
1 polymer ?
#
loop_
_entity_poly.entity_id
_entity_poly.type
_entity_poly.pdbx_seq_one_letter_code
_entity_poly.pdbx_strand_id
1 'polypeptide(L)'
;MKIFKGDFYRISVLTDKLIRLEYSKNGQFEDRQTQLIQNRDFGEVELEATETPELLDINTKFFRLRYNKGEFNNQNLFIELKGQFAIYGSRWYFGEPIETLKGTTRTLDQADGETELEDGIISKSGYAVLDDSNGFISDEKEGFIKKESEVDIYFFAYGHDYRGAVRDFYHLTGATPLLPRYALGNWWSRYWPYTADEYLSLVERFEDEQVPLAVGVVDMDWHITKIPERFGSGWTGYSWNRELIPEPEKLLKKLHDKKLKLSLNVHPADGIRAYEDAYPAVAKRLGLDAASEEPAIFDIADPRFRESYFKDVHYPLEEQGVDFWWIDWQQGTQGVQDPLWLLNHYHFVDNCKREDGGLILSRYAGPGSHRYPVGFSGDTIVTWESLQFQPYFTSTASNIGYSWWSHDIGGHMRGYYDEELQIRWLQYGVFSPITRLHSSRSPFNSKEPWFFTKNTAEIMKHYLRLRHQLLPYLYTMNVATHEEGAPLVSPMYYFYPENEESYHVPNQYFFGSELMVAPITEPMNKDYQSAKVQVWFPEGKWYDFFTGREYAGDVVLDIYRDIESIPVFAKEGAIVPLDGSGVKMGVDLPEVIDWYVFPGTHHSFEMVEDLDGARCVTTLSVDWKLGAIQLSVEGETGILPENRIHRVHVQGSHAAVVELGNKNATVEFTVGEKQTVNRNEA
;
A
#
# COMPACT_ATOMS: atom_id res chain seq x y z
N MET A 1 -22.01 5.86 -20.57
CA MET A 1 -21.24 5.08 -21.56
C MET A 1 -21.98 5.04 -22.90
N LYS A 2 -21.29 4.82 -24.01
CA LYS A 2 -21.90 4.58 -25.34
C LYS A 2 -21.59 3.14 -25.79
N ILE A 3 -22.60 2.38 -26.20
CA ILE A 3 -22.46 0.97 -26.58
C ILE A 3 -22.79 0.81 -28.07
N PHE A 4 -21.92 0.08 -28.77
CA PHE A 4 -22.11 -0.39 -30.15
C PHE A 4 -22.15 -1.92 -30.12
N LYS A 5 -23.20 -2.53 -30.67
CA LYS A 5 -23.45 -3.97 -30.55
C LYS A 5 -23.84 -4.58 -31.90
N GLY A 6 -23.13 -5.62 -32.29
CA GLY A 6 -23.54 -6.53 -33.36
C GLY A 6 -23.86 -7.92 -32.82
N ASP A 7 -23.96 -8.90 -33.73
CA ASP A 7 -24.32 -10.28 -33.36
C ASP A 7 -23.25 -10.96 -32.48
N PHE A 8 -21.98 -10.67 -32.74
CA PHE A 8 -20.84 -11.34 -32.08
C PHE A 8 -19.88 -10.38 -31.36
N TYR A 9 -20.12 -9.08 -31.41
CA TYR A 9 -19.26 -8.10 -30.76
C TYR A 9 -20.06 -7.06 -29.97
N ARG A 10 -19.45 -6.54 -28.91
CA ARG A 10 -19.91 -5.38 -28.17
C ARG A 10 -18.71 -4.48 -27.85
N ILE A 11 -18.80 -3.21 -28.24
CA ILE A 11 -17.79 -2.20 -27.94
C ILE A 11 -18.46 -1.14 -27.07
N SER A 12 -17.96 -0.96 -25.85
CA SER A 12 -18.48 -0.01 -24.89
C SER A 12 -17.44 1.07 -24.62
N VAL A 13 -17.76 2.31 -24.99
CA VAL A 13 -16.93 3.47 -24.68
C VAL A 13 -17.32 3.96 -23.29
N LEU A 14 -16.43 3.75 -22.32
CA LEU A 14 -16.64 4.06 -20.90
C LEU A 14 -16.30 5.52 -20.61
N THR A 15 -15.14 5.98 -21.09
CA THR A 15 -14.74 7.39 -21.08
C THR A 15 -14.23 7.79 -22.47
N ASP A 16 -13.84 9.04 -22.67
CA ASP A 16 -13.15 9.45 -23.90
C ASP A 16 -11.73 8.86 -24.02
N LYS A 17 -11.25 8.11 -23.01
CA LYS A 17 -9.95 7.42 -22.92
C LYS A 17 -10.02 5.91 -22.60
N LEU A 18 -11.16 5.37 -22.15
CA LEU A 18 -11.31 3.98 -21.71
C LEU A 18 -12.38 3.26 -22.51
N ILE A 19 -12.02 2.12 -23.09
CA ILE A 19 -12.88 1.36 -24.00
C ILE A 19 -12.89 -0.11 -23.58
N ARG A 20 -14.07 -0.72 -23.52
CA ARG A 20 -14.25 -2.16 -23.36
C ARG A 20 -14.54 -2.79 -24.72
N LEU A 21 -13.80 -3.86 -25.04
CA LEU A 21 -13.95 -4.63 -26.27
C LEU A 21 -14.37 -6.06 -25.92
N GLU A 22 -15.53 -6.47 -26.40
CA GLU A 22 -16.06 -7.80 -26.19
C GLU A 22 -16.35 -8.50 -27.51
N TYR A 23 -15.96 -9.77 -27.60
CA TYR A 23 -16.28 -10.65 -28.72
C TYR A 23 -16.72 -12.02 -28.21
N SER A 24 -17.75 -12.59 -28.83
CA SER A 24 -18.27 -13.91 -28.48
C SER A 24 -18.94 -14.59 -29.67
N LYS A 25 -18.54 -15.82 -29.99
CA LYS A 25 -19.10 -16.59 -31.13
C LYS A 25 -20.55 -17.02 -30.91
N ASN A 26 -21.00 -17.05 -29.65
CA ASN A 26 -22.39 -17.36 -29.30
C ASN A 26 -23.26 -16.09 -29.10
N GLY A 27 -22.68 -14.89 -29.26
CA GLY A 27 -23.39 -13.62 -29.10
C GLY A 27 -23.78 -13.25 -27.66
N GLN A 28 -23.23 -13.95 -26.66
CA GLN A 28 -23.43 -13.66 -25.25
C GLN A 28 -22.35 -12.72 -24.72
N PHE A 29 -22.78 -11.76 -23.89
CA PHE A 29 -21.92 -10.75 -23.28
C PHE A 29 -22.25 -10.65 -21.79
N GLU A 30 -21.29 -10.19 -20.97
CA GLU A 30 -21.43 -10.14 -19.51
C GLU A 30 -21.49 -8.69 -19.00
N ASP A 31 -22.50 -8.39 -18.20
CA ASP A 31 -22.73 -7.05 -17.62
C ASP A 31 -22.61 -7.04 -16.10
N ARG A 32 -22.68 -8.20 -15.45
CA ARG A 32 -22.50 -8.34 -14.00
C ARG A 32 -21.08 -7.96 -13.60
N GLN A 33 -20.92 -7.71 -12.30
CA GLN A 33 -19.60 -7.53 -11.71
C GLN A 33 -18.79 -8.80 -11.87
N THR A 34 -17.50 -8.66 -12.12
CA THR A 34 -16.56 -9.78 -12.17
C THR A 34 -15.66 -9.74 -10.94
N GLN A 35 -14.75 -10.69 -10.82
CA GLN A 35 -13.69 -10.71 -9.82
C GLN A 35 -12.85 -9.42 -9.88
N LEU A 36 -12.66 -8.88 -11.08
CA LEU A 36 -11.85 -7.70 -11.34
C LEU A 36 -12.71 -6.44 -11.46
N ILE A 37 -13.73 -6.45 -12.31
CA ILE A 37 -14.49 -5.27 -12.72
C ILE A 37 -15.73 -5.08 -11.85
N GLN A 38 -15.78 -3.99 -11.10
CA GLN A 38 -16.85 -3.71 -10.13
C GLN A 38 -17.82 -2.63 -10.60
N ASN A 39 -17.37 -1.71 -11.46
CA ASN A 39 -18.20 -0.60 -11.91
C ASN A 39 -17.84 -0.20 -13.34
N ARG A 40 -18.86 -0.06 -14.19
CA ARG A 40 -18.71 0.37 -15.59
C ARG A 40 -19.44 1.69 -15.87
N ASP A 41 -20.01 2.33 -14.85
CA ASP A 41 -20.69 3.60 -15.00
C ASP A 41 -19.73 4.76 -14.78
N PHE A 42 -19.34 5.39 -15.88
CA PHE A 42 -18.48 6.58 -15.95
C PHE A 42 -19.24 7.82 -16.43
N GLY A 43 -20.58 7.76 -16.52
CA GLY A 43 -21.39 8.86 -17.07
C GLY A 43 -21.40 8.91 -18.60
N GLU A 44 -21.88 10.02 -19.16
CA GLU A 44 -22.01 10.22 -20.61
C GLU A 44 -20.64 10.50 -21.28
N VAL A 45 -20.48 10.06 -22.53
CA VAL A 45 -19.24 10.25 -23.29
C VAL A 45 -19.53 11.01 -24.57
N GLU A 46 -18.80 12.10 -24.79
CA GLU A 46 -18.81 12.85 -26.04
C GLU A 46 -17.96 12.12 -27.10
N LEU A 47 -18.60 11.76 -28.22
CA LEU A 47 -17.93 11.13 -29.35
C LEU A 47 -18.69 11.33 -30.66
N GLU A 48 -17.97 11.16 -31.76
CA GLU A 48 -18.54 10.99 -33.10
C GLU A 48 -18.39 9.52 -33.51
N ALA A 49 -19.41 8.95 -34.14
CA ALA A 49 -19.32 7.59 -34.66
C ALA A 49 -20.00 7.44 -36.01
N THR A 50 -19.37 6.68 -36.90
CA THR A 50 -19.95 6.20 -38.16
C THR A 50 -20.11 4.69 -38.08
N GLU A 51 -21.34 4.21 -38.23
CA GLU A 51 -21.67 2.79 -38.24
C GLU A 51 -22.38 2.42 -39.55
N THR A 52 -21.75 1.56 -40.35
CA THR A 52 -22.31 0.93 -41.56
C THR A 52 -22.30 -0.59 -41.40
N PRO A 53 -22.89 -1.38 -42.32
CA PRO A 53 -22.80 -2.85 -42.25
C PRO A 53 -21.37 -3.40 -42.25
N GLU A 54 -20.38 -2.69 -42.80
CA GLU A 54 -18.99 -3.12 -42.97
C GLU A 54 -18.00 -2.41 -42.04
N LEU A 55 -18.40 -1.30 -41.39
CA LEU A 55 -17.48 -0.44 -40.65
C LEU A 55 -18.13 0.10 -39.39
N LEU A 56 -17.36 0.10 -38.30
CA LEU A 56 -17.57 0.93 -37.12
C LEU A 56 -16.33 1.80 -36.92
N ASP A 57 -16.53 3.12 -36.95
CA ASP A 57 -15.49 4.13 -36.76
C ASP A 57 -15.92 5.05 -35.63
N ILE A 58 -15.22 5.00 -34.50
CA ILE A 58 -15.51 5.78 -33.29
C ILE A 58 -14.38 6.76 -33.09
N ASN A 59 -14.72 8.03 -32.85
CA ASN A 59 -13.79 9.13 -32.71
C ASN A 59 -14.13 9.91 -31.44
N THR A 60 -13.26 9.83 -30.43
CA THR A 60 -13.36 10.62 -29.18
C THR A 60 -12.36 11.76 -29.21
N LYS A 61 -12.26 12.55 -28.13
CA LYS A 61 -11.19 13.54 -27.98
C LYS A 61 -9.78 12.93 -28.01
N PHE A 62 -9.59 11.71 -27.49
CA PHE A 62 -8.26 11.13 -27.25
C PHE A 62 -7.91 9.94 -28.13
N PHE A 63 -8.88 9.26 -28.76
CA PHE A 63 -8.57 8.14 -29.65
C PHE A 63 -9.53 8.06 -30.83
N ARG A 64 -9.15 7.25 -31.82
CA ARG A 64 -10.01 6.74 -32.87
C ARG A 64 -9.94 5.22 -32.89
N LEU A 65 -11.08 4.56 -32.79
CA LEU A 65 -11.21 3.12 -32.99
C LEU A 65 -11.78 2.88 -34.38
N ARG A 66 -11.15 1.99 -35.13
CA ARG A 66 -11.68 1.53 -36.42
C ARG A 66 -11.81 0.02 -36.43
N TYR A 67 -13.00 -0.44 -36.79
CA TYR A 67 -13.36 -1.85 -36.80
C TYR A 67 -14.11 -2.22 -38.08
N ASN A 68 -13.52 -3.06 -38.93
CA ASN A 68 -14.09 -3.51 -40.21
C ASN A 68 -15.04 -4.72 -40.07
N LYS A 69 -15.51 -5.01 -38.85
CA LYS A 69 -16.36 -6.15 -38.49
C LYS A 69 -15.70 -7.53 -38.67
N GLY A 70 -16.33 -8.57 -38.10
CA GLY A 70 -15.81 -9.95 -38.05
C GLY A 70 -15.05 -10.25 -36.75
N GLU A 71 -14.44 -11.44 -36.64
CA GLU A 71 -13.68 -11.82 -35.44
C GLU A 71 -12.53 -10.84 -35.16
N PHE A 72 -12.41 -10.33 -33.93
CA PHE A 72 -11.36 -9.36 -33.59
C PHE A 72 -9.96 -9.92 -33.91
N ASN A 73 -9.22 -9.17 -34.72
CA ASN A 73 -7.83 -9.47 -35.08
C ASN A 73 -7.11 -8.20 -35.56
N ASN A 74 -5.79 -8.31 -35.78
CA ASN A 74 -4.96 -7.18 -36.19
C ASN A 74 -5.26 -6.62 -37.59
N GLN A 75 -6.06 -7.28 -38.42
CA GLN A 75 -6.44 -6.81 -39.76
C GLN A 75 -7.73 -5.99 -39.73
N ASN A 76 -8.64 -6.28 -38.79
CA ASN A 76 -9.96 -5.67 -38.77
C ASN A 76 -10.20 -4.73 -37.59
N LEU A 77 -9.37 -4.70 -36.55
CA LEU A 77 -9.54 -3.82 -35.39
C LEU A 77 -8.23 -3.13 -35.02
N PHE A 78 -8.25 -1.80 -34.96
CA PHE A 78 -7.19 -1.01 -34.36
C PHE A 78 -7.74 0.18 -33.56
N ILE A 79 -6.94 0.65 -32.61
CA ILE A 79 -7.17 1.88 -31.86
C ILE A 79 -5.94 2.77 -32.04
N GLU A 80 -6.17 4.01 -32.45
CA GLU A 80 -5.14 5.03 -32.64
C GLU A 80 -5.35 6.16 -31.65
N LEU A 81 -4.35 6.43 -30.82
CA LEU A 81 -4.36 7.58 -29.92
C LEU A 81 -4.12 8.87 -30.70
N LYS A 82 -4.79 9.94 -30.26
CA LYS A 82 -4.61 11.29 -30.77
C LYS A 82 -3.49 11.96 -29.99
N GLY A 83 -2.29 11.88 -30.56
CA GLY A 83 -1.06 12.40 -29.97
C GLY A 83 0.13 11.65 -30.54
N GLN A 84 1.33 12.17 -30.31
CA GLN A 84 2.58 11.50 -30.71
C GLN A 84 3.29 10.99 -29.46
N PHE A 85 2.91 9.80 -28.98
CA PHE A 85 3.54 9.15 -27.81
C PHE A 85 4.65 8.16 -28.21
N ALA A 86 4.70 7.75 -29.48
CA ALA A 86 5.72 6.85 -30.01
C ALA A 86 6.28 7.34 -31.36
N ILE A 87 7.52 6.96 -31.66
CA ILE A 87 8.25 7.39 -32.87
C ILE A 87 7.53 6.95 -34.16
N TYR A 88 6.96 5.75 -34.18
CA TYR A 88 6.29 5.17 -35.35
C TYR A 88 4.76 5.33 -35.33
N GLY A 89 4.23 6.19 -34.45
CA GLY A 89 2.80 6.42 -34.24
C GLY A 89 2.22 5.63 -33.07
N SER A 90 1.10 6.12 -32.52
CA SER A 90 0.45 5.55 -31.32
C SER A 90 -0.78 4.73 -31.69
N ARG A 91 -0.59 3.76 -32.60
CA ARG A 91 -1.65 2.85 -33.04
C ARG A 91 -1.38 1.44 -32.54
N TRP A 92 -2.38 0.87 -31.89
CA TRP A 92 -2.41 -0.53 -31.47
C TRP A 92 -3.35 -1.32 -32.37
N TYR A 93 -2.87 -2.42 -32.94
CA TYR A 93 -3.72 -3.41 -33.59
C TYR A 93 -4.10 -4.51 -32.60
N PHE A 94 -5.33 -5.02 -32.69
CA PHE A 94 -5.83 -5.99 -31.73
C PHE A 94 -4.93 -7.23 -31.63
N GLY A 95 -4.52 -7.56 -30.40
CA GLY A 95 -3.65 -8.70 -30.09
C GLY A 95 -2.15 -8.41 -30.18
N GLU A 96 -1.74 -7.19 -30.55
CA GLU A 96 -0.33 -6.80 -30.47
C GLU A 96 0.13 -6.68 -29.01
N PRO A 97 1.34 -7.15 -28.68
CA PRO A 97 1.90 -6.99 -27.35
C PRO A 97 2.14 -5.52 -27.02
N ILE A 98 2.04 -5.17 -25.75
CA ILE A 98 2.22 -3.80 -25.26
C ILE A 98 3.36 -3.81 -24.25
N GLU A 99 4.34 -2.93 -24.44
CA GLU A 99 5.38 -2.67 -23.45
C GLU A 99 4.84 -1.65 -22.43
N THR A 100 4.41 -2.15 -21.28
CA THR A 100 3.92 -1.33 -20.16
C THR A 100 5.09 -0.82 -19.31
N LEU A 101 4.84 0.18 -18.47
CA LEU A 101 5.79 0.58 -17.41
C LEU A 101 5.81 -0.40 -16.23
N LYS A 102 5.32 -1.63 -16.43
CA LYS A 102 5.17 -2.70 -15.43
C LYS A 102 4.29 -2.30 -14.25
N GLY A 103 4.02 -3.24 -13.36
CA GLY A 103 3.28 -3.07 -12.12
C GLY A 103 4.04 -3.68 -10.96
N THR A 104 3.61 -4.86 -10.52
CA THR A 104 4.22 -5.61 -9.42
C THR A 104 4.20 -7.11 -9.73
N THR A 105 4.73 -7.94 -8.84
CA THR A 105 4.52 -9.39 -8.86
C THR A 105 3.92 -9.88 -7.54
N ARG A 106 3.45 -11.12 -7.51
CA ARG A 106 2.83 -11.76 -6.34
C ARG A 106 3.72 -11.72 -5.10
N THR A 107 5.01 -11.97 -5.28
CA THR A 107 5.96 -12.21 -4.20
C THR A 107 7.41 -12.07 -4.66
N LEU A 108 8.27 -11.77 -3.70
CA LEU A 108 9.73 -11.78 -3.73
C LEU A 108 10.30 -12.95 -2.93
N ASP A 109 9.52 -14.00 -2.68
CA ASP A 109 10.00 -15.21 -2.01
C ASP A 109 11.24 -15.75 -2.72
N GLN A 110 12.33 -15.88 -1.97
CA GLN A 110 13.63 -16.35 -2.45
C GLN A 110 14.30 -15.45 -3.50
N ALA A 111 13.79 -14.24 -3.76
CA ALA A 111 14.42 -13.28 -4.65
C ALA A 111 15.67 -12.66 -4.01
N ASP A 112 16.72 -12.55 -4.81
CA ASP A 112 17.96 -11.84 -4.48
C ASP A 112 18.14 -10.68 -5.47
N GLY A 113 17.58 -9.51 -5.11
CA GLY A 113 17.48 -8.38 -6.02
C GLY A 113 16.35 -8.49 -7.04
N GLU A 114 16.64 -8.08 -8.28
CA GLU A 114 15.64 -7.89 -9.34
C GLU A 114 14.92 -9.19 -9.72
N THR A 115 13.60 -9.06 -9.93
CA THR A 115 12.75 -10.11 -10.47
C THR A 115 11.77 -9.55 -11.48
N GLU A 116 11.18 -10.43 -12.29
CA GLU A 116 10.21 -10.03 -13.32
C GLU A 116 8.93 -9.49 -12.67
N LEU A 117 8.51 -8.30 -13.13
CA LEU A 117 7.25 -7.67 -12.73
C LEU A 117 6.18 -7.95 -13.79
N GLU A 118 4.93 -8.11 -13.34
CA GLU A 118 3.77 -8.21 -14.24
C GLU A 118 3.49 -6.84 -14.89
N ASP A 119 2.63 -6.85 -15.91
CA ASP A 119 2.27 -5.62 -16.62
C ASP A 119 1.37 -4.69 -15.79
N GLY A 120 1.54 -3.38 -16.00
CA GLY A 120 0.67 -2.34 -15.43
C GLY A 120 -0.41 -1.86 -16.40
N ILE A 121 -1.17 -0.82 -16.02
CA ILE A 121 -2.19 -0.19 -16.89
C ILE A 121 -1.72 1.09 -17.58
N ILE A 122 -0.40 1.34 -17.61
CA ILE A 122 0.21 2.52 -18.26
C ILE A 122 1.46 2.17 -19.08
N SER A 123 1.80 3.00 -20.06
CA SER A 123 2.95 2.81 -20.97
C SER A 123 3.48 4.15 -21.49
N LYS A 124 4.77 4.21 -21.85
CA LYS A 124 5.34 5.33 -22.64
C LYS A 124 4.70 5.45 -24.04
N SER A 125 4.15 4.36 -24.58
CA SER A 125 3.43 4.40 -25.86
C SER A 125 2.02 5.02 -25.73
N GLY A 126 1.60 5.32 -24.50
CA GLY A 126 0.35 6.00 -24.17
C GLY A 126 -0.85 5.08 -23.95
N TYR A 127 -0.69 3.77 -24.11
CA TYR A 127 -1.80 2.82 -23.97
C TYR A 127 -1.41 1.50 -23.30
N ALA A 128 -2.41 0.86 -22.69
CA ALA A 128 -2.31 -0.46 -22.06
C ALA A 128 -3.62 -1.24 -22.21
N VAL A 129 -3.57 -2.55 -21.95
CA VAL A 129 -4.73 -3.44 -21.98
C VAL A 129 -4.83 -4.19 -20.66
N LEU A 130 -6.04 -4.23 -20.10
CA LEU A 130 -6.42 -5.09 -18.99
C LEU A 130 -7.38 -6.17 -19.51
N ASP A 131 -7.04 -7.43 -19.28
CA ASP A 131 -7.82 -8.58 -19.78
C ASP A 131 -8.66 -9.21 -18.67
N ASP A 132 -9.99 -9.17 -18.82
CA ASP A 132 -10.96 -9.81 -17.92
C ASP A 132 -11.60 -11.06 -18.57
N SER A 133 -11.15 -11.51 -19.75
CA SER A 133 -11.77 -12.58 -20.54
C SER A 133 -11.90 -13.89 -19.75
N ASN A 134 -10.84 -14.27 -19.03
CA ASN A 134 -10.79 -15.50 -18.23
C ASN A 134 -11.26 -15.33 -16.77
N GLY A 135 -11.89 -14.20 -16.44
CA GLY A 135 -12.33 -13.86 -15.09
C GLY A 135 -13.50 -14.69 -14.56
N PHE A 136 -13.93 -14.36 -13.35
CA PHE A 136 -15.10 -14.94 -12.68
C PHE A 136 -16.17 -13.88 -12.48
N ILE A 137 -17.44 -14.23 -12.62
CA ILE A 137 -18.59 -13.39 -12.31
C ILE A 137 -18.83 -13.45 -10.80
N SER A 138 -19.05 -12.29 -10.18
CA SER A 138 -19.48 -12.18 -8.79
C SER A 138 -20.99 -12.38 -8.71
N ASP A 139 -21.43 -13.38 -7.96
CA ASP A 139 -22.81 -13.74 -7.72
C ASP A 139 -23.08 -13.85 -6.20
N GLU A 140 -24.13 -13.19 -5.71
CA GLU A 140 -24.42 -13.13 -4.28
C GLU A 140 -24.78 -14.50 -3.67
N LYS A 141 -25.28 -15.45 -4.47
CA LYS A 141 -25.73 -16.76 -3.99
C LYS A 141 -24.69 -17.85 -4.25
N GLU A 142 -24.09 -17.82 -5.43
CA GLU A 142 -23.18 -18.87 -5.89
C GLU A 142 -21.70 -18.50 -5.70
N GLY A 143 -21.40 -17.27 -5.27
CA GLY A 143 -20.03 -16.80 -5.07
C GLY A 143 -19.40 -16.39 -6.41
N PHE A 144 -18.32 -17.07 -6.83
CA PHE A 144 -17.61 -16.75 -8.06
C PHE A 144 -17.84 -17.82 -9.12
N ILE A 145 -18.47 -17.43 -10.23
CA ILE A 145 -18.82 -18.33 -11.33
C ILE A 145 -17.88 -18.09 -12.51
N LYS A 146 -17.36 -19.14 -13.14
CA LYS A 146 -16.48 -18.98 -14.30
C LYS A 146 -17.22 -18.28 -15.44
N LYS A 147 -16.60 -17.26 -16.04
CA LYS A 147 -17.17 -16.54 -17.18
C LYS A 147 -17.07 -17.38 -18.47
N GLU A 148 -18.09 -17.29 -19.31
CA GLU A 148 -18.16 -18.00 -20.62
C GLU A 148 -17.77 -17.12 -21.83
N SER A 149 -17.57 -15.80 -21.66
CA SER A 149 -17.25 -14.89 -22.76
C SER A 149 -15.82 -15.10 -23.29
N GLU A 150 -15.63 -15.07 -24.61
CA GLU A 150 -14.33 -15.36 -25.24
C GLU A 150 -13.33 -14.20 -25.13
N VAL A 151 -13.76 -12.97 -25.43
CA VAL A 151 -12.94 -11.76 -25.32
C VAL A 151 -13.70 -10.72 -24.51
N ASP A 152 -13.04 -10.14 -23.52
CA ASP A 152 -13.51 -9.02 -22.71
C ASP A 152 -12.31 -8.27 -22.15
N ILE A 153 -11.85 -7.26 -22.90
CA ILE A 153 -10.66 -6.48 -22.56
C ILE A 153 -11.00 -5.00 -22.41
N TYR A 154 -10.22 -4.31 -21.58
CA TYR A 154 -10.31 -2.87 -21.36
C TYR A 154 -9.03 -2.23 -21.90
N PHE A 155 -9.19 -1.35 -22.88
CA PHE A 155 -8.11 -0.60 -23.49
C PHE A 155 -8.02 0.80 -22.85
N PHE A 156 -6.87 1.08 -22.24
CA PHE A 156 -6.54 2.34 -21.59
C PHE A 156 -5.80 3.23 -22.58
N ALA A 157 -6.43 4.31 -23.06
CA ALA A 157 -5.89 5.24 -24.06
C ALA A 157 -5.54 6.61 -23.43
N TYR A 158 -4.83 6.60 -22.31
CA TYR A 158 -4.62 7.79 -21.48
C TYR A 158 -3.45 8.68 -21.93
N GLY A 159 -2.63 8.22 -22.89
CA GLY A 159 -1.40 8.90 -23.23
C GLY A 159 -0.48 8.92 -22.02
N HIS A 160 0.02 10.10 -21.68
CA HIS A 160 0.87 10.34 -20.52
C HIS A 160 0.11 10.82 -19.27
N ASP A 161 -1.23 10.79 -19.29
CA ASP A 161 -2.06 11.01 -18.09
C ASP A 161 -2.13 9.75 -17.22
N TYR A 162 -0.99 9.36 -16.66
CA TYR A 162 -0.85 8.12 -15.89
C TYR A 162 -1.71 8.11 -14.63
N ARG A 163 -1.80 9.24 -13.94
CA ARG A 163 -2.65 9.40 -12.74
C ARG A 163 -4.14 9.26 -13.10
N GLY A 164 -4.57 9.83 -14.22
CA GLY A 164 -5.93 9.63 -14.73
C GLY A 164 -6.24 8.17 -15.04
N ALA A 165 -5.28 7.42 -15.60
CA ALA A 165 -5.45 5.99 -15.87
C ALA A 165 -5.65 5.18 -14.59
N VAL A 166 -4.83 5.42 -13.56
CA VAL A 166 -4.91 4.74 -12.26
C VAL A 166 -6.22 5.10 -11.53
N ARG A 167 -6.62 6.37 -11.54
CA ARG A 167 -7.90 6.80 -10.94
C ARG A 167 -9.10 6.10 -11.59
N ASP A 168 -9.13 6.04 -12.92
CA ASP A 168 -10.22 5.39 -13.64
C ASP A 168 -10.14 3.87 -13.50
N PHE A 169 -8.95 3.29 -13.31
CA PHE A 169 -8.76 1.89 -12.92
C PHE A 169 -9.38 1.61 -11.53
N TYR A 170 -9.19 2.48 -10.54
CA TYR A 170 -9.86 2.35 -9.24
C TYR A 170 -11.37 2.50 -9.36
N HIS A 171 -11.87 3.43 -10.18
CA HIS A 171 -13.30 3.51 -10.42
C HIS A 171 -13.84 2.23 -11.08
N LEU A 172 -13.10 1.65 -12.04
CA LEU A 172 -13.47 0.42 -12.74
C LEU A 172 -13.48 -0.82 -11.83
N THR A 173 -12.50 -0.92 -10.95
CA THR A 173 -12.19 -2.14 -10.18
C THR A 173 -12.48 -2.05 -8.69
N GLY A 174 -12.95 -0.89 -8.22
CA GLY A 174 -13.19 -0.56 -6.81
C GLY A 174 -12.00 0.20 -6.20
N ALA A 175 -12.28 1.11 -5.27
CA ALA A 175 -11.26 1.90 -4.59
C ALA A 175 -10.41 1.02 -3.65
N THR A 176 -9.19 1.47 -3.37
CA THR A 176 -8.41 0.92 -2.26
C THR A 176 -9.07 1.31 -0.93
N PRO A 177 -9.31 0.39 0.01
CA PRO A 177 -9.92 0.71 1.29
C PRO A 177 -9.09 1.71 2.11
N LEU A 178 -9.78 2.54 2.89
CA LEU A 178 -9.11 3.36 3.91
C LEU A 178 -8.49 2.44 4.96
N LEU A 179 -7.16 2.49 5.11
CA LEU A 179 -6.50 1.70 6.14
C LEU A 179 -6.85 2.23 7.53
N PRO A 180 -7.05 1.35 8.53
CA PRO A 180 -7.13 1.79 9.91
C PRO A 180 -5.80 2.44 10.33
N ARG A 181 -5.86 3.52 11.11
CA ARG A 181 -4.69 4.35 11.46
C ARG A 181 -3.52 3.55 12.04
N TYR A 182 -3.80 2.50 12.79
CA TYR A 182 -2.77 1.66 13.42
C TYR A 182 -1.89 0.93 12.39
N ALA A 183 -2.39 0.68 11.17
CA ALA A 183 -1.64 0.04 10.11
C ALA A 183 -0.43 0.89 9.67
N LEU A 184 -0.47 2.21 9.88
CA LEU A 184 0.56 3.14 9.44
C LEU A 184 1.72 3.28 10.42
N GLY A 185 1.59 2.76 11.65
CA GLY A 185 2.67 2.77 12.66
C GLY A 185 3.77 1.73 12.39
N ASN A 186 4.62 1.50 13.39
CA ASN A 186 5.62 0.43 13.36
C ASN A 186 4.99 -0.92 13.72
N TRP A 187 5.31 -1.95 12.94
CA TRP A 187 4.88 -3.31 13.19
C TRP A 187 6.07 -4.14 13.65
N TRP A 188 5.85 -4.92 14.71
CA TRP A 188 6.80 -5.94 15.15
C TRP A 188 6.35 -7.33 14.74
N SER A 189 7.23 -8.06 14.05
CA SER A 189 7.03 -9.45 13.67
C SER A 189 8.37 -10.19 13.65
N ARG A 190 8.34 -11.49 13.89
CA ARG A 190 9.50 -12.37 13.72
C ARG A 190 9.00 -13.81 13.70
N TYR A 191 9.53 -14.64 12.80
CA TYR A 191 9.34 -16.08 12.91
C TYR A 191 10.13 -16.59 14.13
N TRP A 192 9.45 -16.72 15.26
CA TRP A 192 10.05 -17.12 16.53
C TRP A 192 9.02 -17.76 17.48
N PRO A 193 9.38 -18.85 18.19
CA PRO A 193 8.51 -19.51 19.16
C PRO A 193 8.46 -18.73 20.47
N TYR A 194 7.86 -17.54 20.46
CA TYR A 194 7.73 -16.72 21.65
C TYR A 194 6.88 -17.41 22.70
N THR A 195 7.40 -17.47 23.93
CA THR A 195 6.52 -17.65 25.09
C THR A 195 5.75 -16.34 25.37
N ALA A 196 4.61 -16.45 26.06
CA ALA A 196 3.81 -15.28 26.43
C ALA A 196 4.62 -14.24 27.23
N ASP A 197 5.47 -14.68 28.16
CA ASP A 197 6.31 -13.80 28.98
C ASP A 197 7.44 -13.15 28.17
N GLU A 198 8.05 -13.88 27.23
CA GLU A 198 9.08 -13.33 26.33
C GLU A 198 8.51 -12.25 25.43
N TYR A 199 7.33 -12.47 24.83
CA TYR A 199 6.71 -11.49 23.95
C TYR A 199 6.29 -10.23 24.71
N LEU A 200 5.75 -10.37 25.92
CA LEU A 200 5.43 -9.21 26.78
C LEU A 200 6.68 -8.43 27.18
N SER A 201 7.74 -9.13 27.62
CA SER A 201 9.01 -8.50 27.99
C SER A 201 9.64 -7.76 26.80
N LEU A 202 9.47 -8.29 25.60
CA LEU A 202 9.92 -7.67 24.36
C LEU A 202 9.19 -6.34 24.10
N VAL A 203 7.86 -6.34 24.18
CA VAL A 203 7.04 -5.12 24.01
C VAL A 203 7.34 -4.09 25.10
N GLU A 204 7.49 -4.53 26.35
CA GLU A 204 7.92 -3.66 27.46
C GLU A 204 9.29 -3.04 27.19
N ARG A 205 10.23 -3.81 26.62
CA ARG A 205 11.54 -3.27 26.24
C ARG A 205 11.45 -2.24 25.11
N PHE A 206 10.59 -2.45 24.11
CA PHE A 206 10.34 -1.42 23.08
C PHE A 206 9.84 -0.13 23.71
N GLU A 207 8.90 -0.23 24.66
CA GLU A 207 8.38 0.91 25.41
C GLU A 207 9.48 1.62 26.25
N ASP A 208 10.29 0.86 26.99
CA ASP A 208 11.41 1.37 27.79
C ASP A 208 12.49 2.07 26.95
N GLU A 209 12.75 1.52 25.76
CA GLU A 209 13.69 2.08 24.77
C GLU A 209 13.06 3.25 23.97
N GLN A 210 11.83 3.64 24.31
CA GLN A 210 11.04 4.68 23.64
C GLN A 210 10.94 4.44 22.14
N VAL A 211 10.64 3.22 21.73
CA VAL A 211 10.36 2.85 20.35
C VAL A 211 8.91 2.42 20.26
N PRO A 212 8.03 3.26 19.71
CA PRO A 212 6.61 2.98 19.70
C PRO A 212 6.27 1.88 18.69
N LEU A 213 5.36 0.98 19.08
CA LEU A 213 4.74 -0.03 18.22
C LEU A 213 3.24 0.21 18.15
N ALA A 214 2.67 -0.10 16.98
CA ALA A 214 1.23 -0.06 16.74
C ALA A 214 0.65 -1.46 16.52
N VAL A 215 1.44 -2.38 15.93
CA VAL A 215 0.99 -3.73 15.59
C VAL A 215 2.00 -4.77 16.07
N GLY A 216 1.49 -5.83 16.70
CA GLY A 216 2.23 -7.06 16.98
C GLY A 216 1.72 -8.19 16.10
N VAL A 217 2.62 -8.82 15.33
CA VAL A 217 2.30 -10.00 14.51
C VAL A 217 3.00 -11.21 15.10
N VAL A 218 2.22 -12.22 15.51
CA VAL A 218 2.75 -13.48 16.03
C VAL A 218 2.72 -14.53 14.92
N ASP A 219 3.89 -15.08 14.65
CA ASP A 219 4.10 -16.06 13.59
C ASP A 219 3.72 -17.49 14.02
N MET A 220 3.82 -18.46 13.11
CA MET A 220 3.52 -19.90 13.18
C MET A 220 3.34 -20.52 14.58
N ASP A 221 4.32 -20.34 15.47
CA ASP A 221 4.38 -21.03 16.74
C ASP A 221 3.30 -20.59 17.77
N TRP A 222 2.46 -19.59 17.44
CA TRP A 222 1.25 -19.30 18.24
C TRP A 222 0.32 -20.53 18.30
N HIS A 223 0.28 -21.34 17.23
CA HIS A 223 -0.46 -22.60 17.19
C HIS A 223 0.44 -23.82 17.38
N ILE A 224 -0.17 -24.98 17.62
CA ILE A 224 0.56 -26.25 17.77
C ILE A 224 1.21 -26.61 16.44
N THR A 225 2.55 -26.62 16.40
CA THR A 225 3.35 -27.03 15.23
C THR A 225 3.92 -28.45 15.35
N LYS A 226 3.97 -29.00 16.57
CA LYS A 226 4.40 -30.38 16.83
C LYS A 226 3.17 -31.29 16.93
N ILE A 227 2.77 -31.83 15.79
CA ILE A 227 1.59 -32.69 15.69
C ILE A 227 1.97 -34.15 15.43
N PRO A 228 1.09 -35.13 15.73
CA PRO A 228 1.33 -36.51 15.34
C PRO A 228 1.51 -36.66 13.82
N GLU A 229 2.56 -37.37 13.38
CA GLU A 229 2.92 -37.52 11.95
C GLU A 229 1.77 -37.99 11.05
N ARG A 230 0.83 -38.76 11.61
CA ARG A 230 -0.36 -39.25 10.90
C ARG A 230 -1.29 -38.13 10.39
N PHE A 231 -1.18 -36.92 10.94
CA PHE A 231 -1.92 -35.74 10.50
C PHE A 231 -1.16 -34.86 9.49
N GLY A 232 0.10 -35.20 9.19
CA GLY A 232 0.93 -34.48 8.23
C GLY A 232 1.88 -33.48 8.89
N SER A 233 1.99 -32.30 8.30
CA SER A 233 2.88 -31.23 8.78
C SER A 233 2.13 -30.30 9.74
N GLY A 234 2.80 -29.80 10.77
CA GLY A 234 2.24 -28.75 11.63
C GLY A 234 2.34 -27.35 11.05
N TRP A 235 2.34 -27.23 9.71
CA TRP A 235 2.39 -25.93 9.02
C TRP A 235 1.03 -25.24 9.00
N THR A 236 -0.06 -26.00 8.98
CA THR A 236 -1.42 -25.49 9.18
C THR A 236 -1.82 -25.72 10.63
N GLY A 237 -2.38 -24.72 11.30
CA GLY A 237 -3.04 -24.95 12.59
C GLY A 237 -3.83 -23.75 13.12
N TYR A 238 -4.73 -24.05 14.07
CA TYR A 238 -5.67 -23.08 14.64
C TYR A 238 -5.81 -23.17 16.16
N SER A 239 -5.12 -24.11 16.79
CA SER A 239 -5.16 -24.35 18.23
C SER A 239 -3.93 -23.77 18.89
N TRP A 240 -4.13 -22.95 19.92
CA TRP A 240 -3.05 -22.32 20.68
C TRP A 240 -2.03 -23.33 21.18
N ASN A 241 -0.76 -23.04 20.97
CA ASN A 241 0.33 -23.76 21.60
C ASN A 241 0.41 -23.41 23.09
N ARG A 242 -0.31 -24.16 23.92
CA ARG A 242 -0.41 -23.91 25.37
C ARG A 242 0.90 -24.11 26.14
N GLU A 243 1.92 -24.70 25.53
CA GLU A 243 3.27 -24.76 26.13
C GLU A 243 3.97 -23.38 26.06
N LEU A 244 3.77 -22.65 24.97
CA LEU A 244 4.33 -21.31 24.77
C LEU A 244 3.40 -20.22 25.31
N ILE A 245 2.09 -20.37 25.09
CA ILE A 245 1.06 -19.39 25.41
C ILE A 245 -0.06 -20.08 26.20
N PRO A 246 0.12 -20.30 27.52
CA PRO A 246 -0.86 -21.02 28.34
C PRO A 246 -2.22 -20.31 28.43
N GLU A 247 -2.20 -18.98 28.57
CA GLU A 247 -3.37 -18.10 28.73
C GLU A 247 -3.39 -17.03 27.61
N PRO A 248 -3.80 -17.35 26.37
CA PRO A 248 -3.74 -16.45 25.23
C PRO A 248 -4.59 -15.20 25.42
N GLU A 249 -5.83 -15.32 25.89
CA GLU A 249 -6.70 -14.17 26.21
C GLU A 249 -6.04 -13.15 27.13
N LYS A 250 -5.25 -13.63 28.10
CA LYS A 250 -4.51 -12.77 29.03
C LYS A 250 -3.32 -12.10 28.37
N LEU A 251 -2.62 -12.79 27.47
CA LEU A 251 -1.56 -12.21 26.65
C LEU A 251 -2.12 -11.12 25.73
N LEU A 252 -3.15 -11.46 24.94
CA LEU A 252 -3.79 -10.55 23.99
C LEU A 252 -4.33 -9.32 24.71
N LYS A 253 -5.05 -9.49 25.83
CA LYS A 253 -5.52 -8.37 26.65
C LYS A 253 -4.38 -7.46 27.12
N LYS A 254 -3.26 -8.01 27.61
CA LYS A 254 -2.12 -7.19 28.06
C LYS A 254 -1.49 -6.40 26.92
N LEU A 255 -1.44 -6.96 25.71
CA LEU A 255 -0.93 -6.27 24.53
C LEU A 255 -1.90 -5.17 24.06
N HIS A 256 -3.21 -5.43 24.11
CA HIS A 256 -4.25 -4.41 23.88
C HIS A 256 -4.22 -3.29 24.93
N ASP A 257 -3.98 -3.61 26.21
CA ASP A 257 -3.80 -2.61 27.28
C ASP A 257 -2.59 -1.69 27.00
N LYS A 258 -1.61 -2.16 26.20
CA LYS A 258 -0.48 -1.38 25.67
C LYS A 258 -0.77 -0.73 24.31
N LYS A 259 -2.02 -0.76 23.84
CA LYS A 259 -2.52 -0.16 22.59
C LYS A 259 -1.99 -0.80 21.29
N LEU A 260 -1.48 -2.02 21.35
CA LEU A 260 -1.14 -2.75 20.12
C LEU A 260 -2.40 -3.36 19.50
N LYS A 261 -2.42 -3.45 18.18
CA LYS A 261 -3.30 -4.35 17.44
C LYS A 261 -2.56 -5.64 17.09
N LEU A 262 -3.27 -6.75 17.02
CA LEU A 262 -2.69 -8.08 17.01
C LEU A 262 -3.12 -8.87 15.78
N SER A 263 -2.13 -9.48 15.14
CA SER A 263 -2.35 -10.40 14.03
C SER A 263 -1.65 -11.73 14.25
N LEU A 264 -2.29 -12.79 13.78
CA LEU A 264 -1.74 -14.14 13.76
C LEU A 264 -1.50 -14.56 12.31
N ASN A 265 -0.36 -15.19 12.08
CA ASN A 265 -0.05 -15.85 10.81
C ASN A 265 -0.90 -17.12 10.65
N VAL A 266 -1.49 -17.33 9.47
CA VAL A 266 -2.23 -18.55 9.13
C VAL A 266 -1.80 -19.09 7.76
N HIS A 267 -1.61 -20.40 7.70
CA HIS A 267 -1.43 -21.15 6.45
C HIS A 267 -2.54 -22.18 6.32
N PRO A 268 -3.63 -21.91 5.59
CA PRO A 268 -4.84 -22.71 5.70
C PRO A 268 -4.82 -24.01 4.86
N ALA A 269 -3.72 -24.32 4.20
CA ALA A 269 -3.63 -25.31 3.12
C ALA A 269 -4.04 -26.74 3.48
N ASP A 270 -3.71 -27.22 4.69
CA ASP A 270 -4.04 -28.59 5.09
C ASP A 270 -5.46 -28.74 5.67
N GLY A 271 -6.25 -27.67 5.71
CA GLY A 271 -7.62 -27.67 6.25
C GLY A 271 -7.67 -27.78 7.78
N ILE A 272 -8.72 -28.41 8.32
CA ILE A 272 -8.91 -28.57 9.78
C ILE A 272 -8.83 -30.05 10.14
N ARG A 273 -7.95 -30.38 11.08
CA ARG A 273 -7.63 -31.76 11.49
C ARG A 273 -8.19 -32.09 12.87
N ALA A 274 -8.35 -33.38 13.16
CA ALA A 274 -9.03 -33.84 14.37
C ALA A 274 -8.38 -33.47 15.71
N TYR A 275 -7.09 -33.09 15.70
CA TYR A 275 -6.40 -32.63 16.91
C TYR A 275 -6.69 -31.15 17.24
N GLU A 276 -7.31 -30.40 16.33
CA GLU A 276 -7.58 -28.98 16.52
C GLU A 276 -8.76 -28.77 17.49
N ASP A 277 -8.66 -27.78 18.37
CA ASP A 277 -9.70 -27.35 19.31
C ASP A 277 -11.03 -27.04 18.60
N ALA A 278 -10.97 -26.48 17.40
CA ALA A 278 -12.13 -26.13 16.57
C ALA A 278 -12.79 -27.35 15.87
N TYR A 279 -12.07 -28.47 15.72
CA TYR A 279 -12.53 -29.59 14.89
C TYR A 279 -13.90 -30.17 15.30
N PRO A 280 -14.26 -30.35 16.58
CA PRO A 280 -15.57 -30.87 16.94
C PRO A 280 -16.75 -30.04 16.40
N ALA A 281 -16.61 -28.71 16.35
CA ALA A 281 -17.62 -27.82 15.78
C ALA A 281 -17.64 -27.93 14.24
N VAL A 282 -16.45 -27.94 13.62
CA VAL A 282 -16.27 -28.09 12.17
C VAL A 282 -16.85 -29.41 11.66
N ALA A 283 -16.47 -30.54 12.27
CA ALA A 283 -16.95 -31.87 11.90
C ALA A 283 -18.47 -31.96 12.00
N LYS A 284 -19.07 -31.38 13.05
CA LYS A 284 -20.52 -31.32 13.20
C LYS A 284 -21.19 -30.51 12.07
N ARG A 285 -20.63 -29.35 11.70
CA ARG A 285 -21.21 -28.48 10.66
C ARG A 285 -21.10 -29.11 9.27
N LEU A 286 -19.95 -29.71 8.97
CA LEU A 286 -19.67 -30.29 7.66
C LEU A 286 -20.22 -31.73 7.51
N GLY A 287 -20.63 -32.36 8.62
CA GLY A 287 -21.15 -33.72 8.64
C GLY A 287 -20.06 -34.79 8.48
N LEU A 288 -18.86 -34.50 8.99
CA LEU A 288 -17.70 -35.39 8.94
C LEU A 288 -17.80 -36.49 10.01
N ASP A 289 -17.22 -37.65 9.74
CA ASP A 289 -17.09 -38.72 10.71
C ASP A 289 -15.99 -38.42 11.74
N ALA A 290 -16.40 -37.78 12.84
CA ALA A 290 -15.52 -37.46 13.95
C ALA A 290 -14.90 -38.71 14.62
N ALA A 291 -15.54 -39.88 14.54
CA ALA A 291 -15.02 -41.11 15.16
C ALA A 291 -13.86 -41.71 14.36
N SER A 292 -13.85 -41.53 13.04
CA SER A 292 -12.73 -41.88 12.17
C SER A 292 -11.75 -40.73 11.93
N GLU A 293 -11.97 -39.58 12.59
CA GLU A 293 -11.12 -38.39 12.48
C GLU A 293 -11.02 -37.86 11.02
N GLU A 294 -12.13 -37.92 10.28
CA GLU A 294 -12.23 -37.44 8.90
C GLU A 294 -11.86 -35.94 8.79
N PRO A 295 -10.82 -35.56 8.02
CA PRO A 295 -10.37 -34.18 7.96
C PRO A 295 -11.33 -33.28 7.16
N ALA A 296 -11.47 -32.02 7.59
CA ALA A 296 -12.08 -30.99 6.76
C ALA A 296 -11.04 -30.51 5.74
N ILE A 297 -11.11 -31.01 4.51
CA ILE A 297 -10.20 -30.62 3.42
C ILE A 297 -10.43 -29.14 3.08
N PHE A 298 -9.34 -28.39 2.91
CA PHE A 298 -9.42 -26.97 2.57
C PHE A 298 -10.08 -26.75 1.21
N ASP A 299 -11.19 -26.02 1.20
CA ASP A 299 -11.87 -25.54 0.01
C ASP A 299 -12.58 -24.22 0.31
N ILE A 300 -11.88 -23.10 0.15
CA ILE A 300 -12.45 -21.78 0.40
C ILE A 300 -13.58 -21.40 -0.59
N ALA A 301 -13.68 -22.09 -1.73
CA ALA A 301 -14.74 -21.89 -2.69
C ALA A 301 -16.05 -22.53 -2.20
N ASP A 302 -16.01 -23.69 -1.53
CA ASP A 302 -17.20 -24.33 -0.92
C ASP A 302 -17.81 -23.42 0.16
N PRO A 303 -19.06 -22.93 -0.03
CA PRO A 303 -19.75 -22.09 0.95
C PRO A 303 -19.89 -22.72 2.34
N ARG A 304 -20.03 -24.05 2.44
CA ARG A 304 -20.16 -24.74 3.73
C ARG A 304 -18.83 -24.78 4.47
N PHE A 305 -17.74 -25.11 3.77
CA PHE A 305 -16.39 -25.04 4.35
C PHE A 305 -16.09 -23.61 4.79
N ARG A 306 -16.31 -22.62 3.91
CA ARG A 306 -16.11 -21.21 4.22
C ARG A 306 -16.90 -20.73 5.42
N GLU A 307 -18.17 -21.13 5.55
CA GLU A 307 -18.96 -20.80 6.75
C GLU A 307 -18.34 -21.39 8.03
N SER A 308 -17.90 -22.66 7.98
CA SER A 308 -17.25 -23.31 9.12
C SER A 308 -15.90 -22.66 9.45
N TYR A 309 -15.12 -22.35 8.42
CA TYR A 309 -13.82 -21.70 8.51
C TYR A 309 -13.91 -20.37 9.27
N PHE A 310 -14.86 -19.50 8.95
CA PHE A 310 -15.02 -18.26 9.71
C PHE A 310 -15.69 -18.50 11.07
N LYS A 311 -16.85 -19.15 11.11
CA LYS A 311 -17.66 -19.23 12.34
C LYS A 311 -17.08 -20.12 13.43
N ASP A 312 -16.54 -21.26 13.06
CA ASP A 312 -16.11 -22.27 14.03
C ASP A 312 -14.61 -22.18 14.33
N VAL A 313 -13.82 -21.52 13.46
CA VAL A 313 -12.36 -21.41 13.61
C VAL A 313 -11.92 -19.98 13.92
N HIS A 314 -12.25 -19.00 13.07
CA HIS A 314 -11.71 -17.64 13.18
C HIS A 314 -12.45 -16.82 14.26
N TYR A 315 -13.78 -16.78 14.26
CA TYR A 315 -14.55 -16.00 15.23
C TYR A 315 -14.18 -16.28 16.69
N PRO A 316 -14.00 -17.54 17.15
CA PRO A 316 -13.55 -17.78 18.52
C PRO A 316 -12.18 -17.18 18.84
N LEU A 317 -11.25 -17.16 17.89
CA LEU A 317 -9.91 -16.58 18.07
C LEU A 317 -9.97 -15.05 18.07
N GLU A 318 -10.83 -14.49 17.23
CA GLU A 318 -11.04 -13.05 17.19
C GLU A 318 -11.83 -12.52 18.39
N GLU A 319 -12.73 -13.31 18.97
CA GLU A 319 -13.40 -13.02 20.26
C GLU A 319 -12.41 -13.00 21.43
N GLN A 320 -11.30 -13.75 21.33
CA GLN A 320 -10.21 -13.74 22.31
C GLN A 320 -9.31 -12.49 22.19
N GLY A 321 -9.38 -11.76 21.07
CA GLY A 321 -8.64 -10.51 20.86
C GLY A 321 -7.72 -10.47 19.63
N VAL A 322 -7.84 -11.39 18.67
CA VAL A 322 -7.18 -11.23 17.36
C VAL A 322 -7.90 -10.13 16.57
N ASP A 323 -7.16 -9.13 16.10
CA ASP A 323 -7.74 -7.98 15.39
C ASP A 323 -7.85 -8.23 13.87
N PHE A 324 -6.84 -8.86 13.27
CA PHE A 324 -6.82 -9.20 11.85
C PHE A 324 -5.85 -10.34 11.52
N TRP A 325 -5.88 -10.84 10.28
CA TRP A 325 -5.15 -12.05 9.88
C TRP A 325 -4.00 -11.77 8.91
N TRP A 326 -2.86 -12.43 9.14
CA TRP A 326 -1.80 -12.58 8.14
C TRP A 326 -2.00 -13.90 7.41
N ILE A 327 -2.43 -13.82 6.16
CA ILE A 327 -2.73 -14.95 5.30
C ILE A 327 -1.49 -15.25 4.46
N ASP A 328 -0.80 -16.34 4.76
CA ASP A 328 0.38 -16.74 4.02
C ASP A 328 0.10 -17.98 3.16
N TRP A 329 -0.26 -17.71 1.90
CA TRP A 329 -0.55 -18.73 0.91
C TRP A 329 0.56 -18.82 -0.14
N GLN A 330 1.23 -19.97 -0.19
CA GLN A 330 2.31 -20.29 -1.15
C GLN A 330 2.04 -21.58 -1.94
N GLN A 331 0.87 -22.20 -1.76
CA GLN A 331 0.54 -23.51 -2.33
C GLN A 331 0.09 -23.45 -3.81
N GLY A 332 0.42 -22.34 -4.47
CA GLY A 332 0.16 -22.12 -5.89
C GLY A 332 -1.27 -21.68 -6.19
N THR A 333 -1.61 -21.72 -7.48
CA THR A 333 -2.88 -21.25 -8.04
C THR A 333 -3.75 -22.41 -8.55
N GLN A 334 -3.46 -23.64 -8.09
CA GLN A 334 -4.16 -24.85 -8.54
C GLN A 334 -5.58 -24.86 -7.97
N GLY A 335 -6.57 -25.06 -8.83
CA GLY A 335 -7.98 -24.97 -8.49
C GLY A 335 -8.79 -24.45 -9.68
N VAL A 336 -10.11 -24.36 -9.52
CA VAL A 336 -10.96 -23.69 -10.52
C VAL A 336 -10.61 -22.19 -10.56
N GLN A 337 -10.44 -21.57 -9.40
CA GLN A 337 -10.05 -20.18 -9.18
C GLN A 337 -8.82 -20.12 -8.26
N ASP A 338 -8.03 -19.05 -8.36
CA ASP A 338 -6.88 -18.84 -7.48
C ASP A 338 -7.31 -18.74 -6.00
N PRO A 339 -6.86 -19.67 -5.13
CA PRO A 339 -7.24 -19.67 -3.72
C PRO A 339 -6.77 -18.42 -2.96
N LEU A 340 -5.62 -17.83 -3.32
CA LEU A 340 -5.13 -16.62 -2.65
C LEU A 340 -6.11 -15.46 -2.87
N TRP A 341 -6.63 -15.30 -4.09
CA TRP A 341 -7.60 -14.24 -4.36
C TRP A 341 -8.86 -14.41 -3.53
N LEU A 342 -9.38 -15.64 -3.45
CA LEU A 342 -10.57 -15.96 -2.64
C LEU A 342 -10.32 -15.76 -1.14
N LEU A 343 -9.15 -16.16 -0.64
CA LEU A 343 -8.74 -15.93 0.74
C LEU A 343 -8.71 -14.43 1.03
N ASN A 344 -8.05 -13.64 0.19
CA ASN A 344 -8.00 -12.18 0.35
C ASN A 344 -9.39 -11.56 0.37
N HIS A 345 -10.24 -11.93 -0.58
CA HIS A 345 -11.60 -11.43 -0.67
C HIS A 345 -12.42 -11.76 0.58
N TYR A 346 -12.51 -13.04 0.94
CA TYR A 346 -13.42 -13.46 2.00
C TYR A 346 -12.93 -13.07 3.39
N HIS A 347 -11.61 -13.13 3.66
CA HIS A 347 -11.07 -12.63 4.93
C HIS A 347 -11.29 -11.13 5.08
N PHE A 348 -11.06 -10.35 4.02
CA PHE A 348 -11.26 -8.91 4.10
C PHE A 348 -12.74 -8.53 4.28
N VAL A 349 -13.64 -9.12 3.48
CA VAL A 349 -15.09 -8.88 3.61
C VAL A 349 -15.60 -9.29 4.99
N ASP A 350 -15.08 -10.39 5.54
CA ASP A 350 -15.45 -10.85 6.87
C ASP A 350 -14.90 -9.96 7.98
N ASN A 351 -13.64 -9.52 7.89
CA ASN A 351 -13.02 -8.59 8.83
C ASN A 351 -13.73 -7.23 8.83
N CYS A 352 -14.20 -6.74 7.68
CA CYS A 352 -15.03 -5.53 7.56
C CYS A 352 -16.39 -5.60 8.26
N LYS A 353 -16.84 -6.78 8.73
CA LYS A 353 -18.05 -6.89 9.57
C LYS A 353 -17.80 -6.51 11.03
N ARG A 354 -16.53 -6.44 11.43
CA ARG A 354 -16.07 -6.03 12.76
C ARG A 354 -15.78 -4.51 12.74
N GLU A 355 -15.35 -3.95 13.87
CA GLU A 355 -15.18 -2.49 14.10
C GLU A 355 -14.39 -1.72 13.00
N ASP A 356 -14.45 -0.38 13.07
CA ASP A 356 -14.02 0.62 12.07
C ASP A 356 -12.76 0.27 11.25
N GLY A 357 -12.98 -0.39 10.11
CA GLY A 357 -12.02 -0.56 9.02
C GLY A 357 -11.36 -1.94 9.00
N GLY A 358 -11.72 -2.76 8.01
CA GLY A 358 -11.10 -4.06 7.82
C GLY A 358 -9.63 -3.96 7.41
N LEU A 359 -8.83 -4.93 7.83
CA LEU A 359 -7.43 -5.09 7.45
C LEU A 359 -7.12 -6.57 7.24
N ILE A 360 -6.28 -6.88 6.25
CA ILE A 360 -5.60 -8.17 6.14
C ILE A 360 -4.14 -7.91 5.74
N LEU A 361 -3.25 -8.82 6.09
CA LEU A 361 -1.89 -8.90 5.55
C LEU A 361 -1.81 -10.13 4.65
N SER A 362 -1.60 -9.97 3.35
CA SER A 362 -1.56 -11.09 2.40
C SER A 362 -0.67 -10.79 1.20
N ARG A 363 -0.76 -11.52 0.09
CA ARG A 363 0.04 -11.31 -1.12
C ARG A 363 -0.80 -10.73 -2.27
N TYR A 364 -0.12 -10.15 -3.25
CA TYR A 364 -0.74 -9.68 -4.49
C TYR A 364 -1.24 -10.87 -5.33
N ALA A 365 -2.54 -10.87 -5.65
CA ALA A 365 -3.21 -11.95 -6.38
C ALA A 365 -3.63 -11.53 -7.81
N GLY A 366 -2.92 -10.57 -8.40
CA GLY A 366 -3.25 -9.97 -9.70
C GLY A 366 -4.08 -8.68 -9.59
N PRO A 367 -4.45 -8.07 -10.73
CA PRO A 367 -5.23 -6.84 -10.76
C PRO A 367 -6.51 -6.92 -9.93
N GLY A 368 -6.90 -5.81 -9.29
CA GLY A 368 -8.04 -5.76 -8.37
C GLY A 368 -7.71 -6.14 -6.92
N SER A 369 -6.49 -6.62 -6.65
CA SER A 369 -6.04 -6.98 -5.29
C SER A 369 -5.91 -5.79 -4.34
N HIS A 370 -5.80 -4.55 -4.84
CA HIS A 370 -5.69 -3.34 -4.02
C HIS A 370 -6.92 -3.08 -3.13
N ARG A 371 -8.01 -3.80 -3.40
CA ARG A 371 -9.19 -3.86 -2.55
C ARG A 371 -8.99 -4.61 -1.24
N TYR A 372 -7.88 -5.33 -1.09
CA TYR A 372 -7.55 -6.16 0.08
C TYR A 372 -6.16 -5.74 0.58
N PRO A 373 -6.08 -4.80 1.53
CA PRO A 373 -5.29 -3.61 1.27
C PRO A 373 -3.81 -3.72 1.64
N VAL A 374 -3.33 -4.66 2.47
CA VAL A 374 -1.88 -4.77 2.74
C VAL A 374 -1.28 -6.02 2.11
N GLY A 375 -0.36 -5.80 1.17
CA GLY A 375 0.49 -6.83 0.58
C GLY A 375 1.76 -7.02 1.39
N PHE A 376 2.22 -8.25 1.65
CA PHE A 376 3.58 -8.53 2.13
C PHE A 376 4.42 -9.11 1.00
N SER A 377 5.59 -8.52 0.77
CA SER A 377 6.39 -8.85 -0.41
C SER A 377 7.03 -10.23 -0.35
N GLY A 378 7.05 -10.91 0.80
CA GLY A 378 7.59 -12.26 0.94
C GLY A 378 9.06 -12.34 1.35
N ASP A 379 9.60 -13.55 1.24
CA ASP A 379 10.84 -14.01 1.88
C ASP A 379 12.09 -13.56 1.12
N THR A 380 12.38 -12.26 1.17
CA THR A 380 13.56 -11.65 0.52
C THR A 380 14.88 -12.09 1.15
N ILE A 381 15.95 -12.14 0.34
CA ILE A 381 17.30 -12.44 0.83
C ILE A 381 17.94 -11.19 1.44
N VAL A 382 18.65 -11.33 2.56
CA VAL A 382 19.34 -10.21 3.25
C VAL A 382 20.61 -9.81 2.49
N THR A 383 20.46 -8.98 1.45
CA THR A 383 21.53 -8.50 0.56
C THR A 383 21.32 -7.04 0.13
N TRP A 384 22.39 -6.37 -0.30
CA TRP A 384 22.32 -5.04 -0.92
C TRP A 384 21.55 -5.05 -2.23
N GLU A 385 21.68 -6.12 -3.02
CA GLU A 385 20.93 -6.35 -4.26
C GLU A 385 19.43 -6.34 -4.01
N SER A 386 18.97 -7.04 -2.96
CA SER A 386 17.56 -7.02 -2.56
C SER A 386 17.09 -5.63 -2.15
N LEU A 387 17.87 -4.90 -1.33
CA LEU A 387 17.55 -3.52 -0.97
C LEU A 387 17.50 -2.59 -2.19
N GLN A 388 18.42 -2.76 -3.14
CA GLN A 388 18.47 -1.95 -4.37
C GLN A 388 17.23 -2.10 -5.24
N PHE A 389 16.57 -3.26 -5.19
CA PHE A 389 15.35 -3.50 -5.95
C PHE A 389 14.08 -2.99 -5.25
N GLN A 390 14.07 -2.92 -3.91
CA GLN A 390 12.85 -2.60 -3.15
C GLN A 390 12.20 -1.25 -3.53
N PRO A 391 12.92 -0.11 -3.63
CA PRO A 391 12.29 1.16 -3.99
C PRO A 391 11.57 1.11 -5.35
N TYR A 392 12.22 0.56 -6.38
CA TYR A 392 11.64 0.36 -7.70
C TYR A 392 10.42 -0.56 -7.66
N PHE A 393 10.50 -1.70 -6.96
CA PHE A 393 9.38 -2.62 -6.78
C PHE A 393 8.17 -1.91 -6.15
N THR A 394 8.39 -1.12 -5.08
CA THR A 394 7.32 -0.40 -4.39
C THR A 394 6.69 0.68 -5.24
N SER A 395 7.48 1.55 -5.89
CA SER A 395 6.92 2.67 -6.65
C SER A 395 6.23 2.21 -7.94
N THR A 396 6.76 1.17 -8.58
CA THR A 396 6.19 0.63 -9.83
C THR A 396 4.84 -0.05 -9.57
N ALA A 397 4.61 -0.59 -8.38
CA ALA A 397 3.33 -1.22 -8.03
C ALA A 397 2.12 -0.28 -8.14
N SER A 398 2.33 1.04 -8.01
CA SER A 398 1.29 2.06 -8.23
C SER A 398 0.73 2.03 -9.66
N ASN A 399 1.49 1.54 -10.64
CA ASN A 399 1.05 1.40 -12.04
C ASN A 399 -0.03 0.34 -12.25
N ILE A 400 -0.34 -0.46 -11.23
CA ILE A 400 -1.49 -1.37 -11.21
C ILE A 400 -2.36 -1.12 -9.96
N GLY A 401 -2.23 0.06 -9.36
CA GLY A 401 -3.02 0.50 -8.21
C GLY A 401 -2.72 -0.22 -6.89
N TYR A 402 -1.68 -1.07 -6.82
CA TYR A 402 -1.36 -1.84 -5.62
C TYR A 402 -0.28 -1.15 -4.78
N SER A 403 -0.68 -0.10 -4.05
CA SER A 403 0.23 0.87 -3.44
C SER A 403 0.63 0.56 -1.98
N TRP A 404 -0.04 -0.36 -1.30
CA TRP A 404 0.13 -0.64 0.12
C TRP A 404 0.95 -1.92 0.37
N TRP A 405 2.25 -1.82 0.15
CA TRP A 405 3.20 -2.90 0.43
C TRP A 405 3.81 -2.81 1.84
N SER A 406 3.94 -3.97 2.47
CA SER A 406 4.78 -4.28 3.62
C SER A 406 5.97 -5.12 3.15
N HIS A 407 7.17 -4.60 3.35
CA HIS A 407 8.40 -5.35 3.15
C HIS A 407 8.91 -5.90 4.48
N ASP A 408 9.71 -6.95 4.42
CA ASP A 408 10.51 -7.38 5.57
C ASP A 408 11.68 -6.42 5.72
N ILE A 409 11.52 -5.41 6.58
CA ILE A 409 12.53 -4.37 6.72
C ILE A 409 13.82 -4.99 7.29
N GLY A 410 14.89 -4.89 6.50
CA GLY A 410 16.18 -5.53 6.75
C GLY A 410 16.34 -6.93 6.11
N GLY A 411 15.36 -7.40 5.34
CA GLY A 411 15.33 -8.70 4.67
C GLY A 411 14.89 -9.86 5.56
N HIS A 412 14.36 -10.92 4.95
CA HIS A 412 13.75 -12.06 5.64
C HIS A 412 14.77 -13.13 6.07
N MET A 413 15.50 -13.70 5.10
CA MET A 413 16.28 -14.93 5.28
C MET A 413 17.62 -14.93 4.54
N ARG A 414 18.45 -15.92 4.87
CA ARG A 414 19.75 -16.15 4.23
C ARG A 414 20.59 -14.86 4.25
N GLY A 415 21.45 -14.66 3.24
CA GLY A 415 22.28 -13.46 3.13
C GLY A 415 23.40 -13.40 4.16
N TYR A 416 23.75 -12.19 4.58
CA TYR A 416 24.85 -11.93 5.51
C TYR A 416 24.50 -10.83 6.53
N TYR A 417 25.20 -10.87 7.66
CA TYR A 417 25.09 -9.83 8.69
C TYR A 417 25.85 -8.58 8.25
N ASP A 418 25.14 -7.46 8.16
CA ASP A 418 25.69 -6.14 7.84
C ASP A 418 24.82 -5.06 8.52
N GLU A 419 25.36 -4.39 9.53
CA GLU A 419 24.64 -3.34 10.26
C GLU A 419 24.32 -2.13 9.38
N GLU A 420 25.19 -1.82 8.42
CA GLU A 420 24.97 -0.71 7.50
C GLU A 420 23.76 -0.99 6.61
N LEU A 421 23.69 -2.21 6.06
CA LEU A 421 22.54 -2.69 5.29
C LEU A 421 21.25 -2.61 6.12
N GLN A 422 21.27 -3.03 7.39
CA GLN A 422 20.08 -2.96 8.25
C GLN A 422 19.61 -1.51 8.47
N ILE A 423 20.54 -0.57 8.68
CA ILE A 423 20.20 0.85 8.82
C ILE A 423 19.62 1.39 7.51
N ARG A 424 20.28 1.16 6.36
CA ARG A 424 19.80 1.67 5.06
C ARG A 424 18.44 1.10 4.70
N TRP A 425 18.20 -0.17 4.98
CA TRP A 425 16.90 -0.79 4.75
C TRP A 425 15.83 -0.21 5.67
N LEU A 426 16.14 0.05 6.95
CA LEU A 426 15.20 0.70 7.85
C LEU A 426 14.90 2.15 7.43
N GLN A 427 15.91 2.90 7.00
CA GLN A 427 15.74 4.26 6.47
C GLN A 427 14.75 4.28 5.30
N TYR A 428 14.92 3.37 4.34
CA TYR A 428 13.93 3.16 3.27
C TYR A 428 12.56 2.72 3.83
N GLY A 429 12.54 1.80 4.79
CA GLY A 429 11.33 1.25 5.38
C GLY A 429 10.43 2.27 6.07
N VAL A 430 11.01 3.31 6.67
CA VAL A 430 10.25 4.43 7.27
C VAL A 430 9.46 5.21 6.20
N PHE A 431 10.01 5.31 5.00
CA PHE A 431 9.40 5.97 3.84
C PHE A 431 8.76 4.98 2.85
N SER A 432 8.46 3.77 3.31
CA SER A 432 7.66 2.78 2.59
C SER A 432 6.19 2.82 3.04
N PRO A 433 5.23 2.21 2.30
CA PRO A 433 3.82 2.26 2.66
C PRO A 433 3.54 1.69 4.06
N ILE A 434 4.06 0.51 4.38
CA ILE A 434 3.96 -0.13 5.70
C ILE A 434 5.36 -0.47 6.24
N THR A 435 5.65 -0.08 7.48
CA THR A 435 6.93 -0.36 8.15
C THR A 435 6.80 -1.58 9.07
N ARG A 436 7.18 -2.76 8.55
CA ARG A 436 7.17 -4.02 9.30
C ARG A 436 8.56 -4.58 9.50
N LEU A 437 8.98 -4.65 10.76
CA LEU A 437 10.17 -5.42 11.14
C LEU A 437 9.78 -6.89 11.11
N HIS A 438 10.48 -7.68 10.30
CA HIS A 438 10.26 -9.13 10.21
C HIS A 438 11.54 -9.86 9.80
N SER A 439 11.66 -11.13 10.21
CA SER A 439 12.75 -12.00 9.83
C SER A 439 12.41 -13.47 10.05
N SER A 440 13.12 -14.34 9.34
CA SER A 440 13.18 -15.78 9.61
C SER A 440 13.73 -16.10 11.01
N ARG A 441 13.53 -17.35 11.43
CA ARG A 441 14.06 -17.92 12.67
C ARG A 441 15.57 -18.15 12.59
N SER A 442 16.33 -17.07 12.63
CA SER A 442 17.79 -17.07 12.67
C SER A 442 18.28 -16.24 13.85
N PRO A 443 19.32 -16.70 14.59
CA PRO A 443 19.95 -15.89 15.63
C PRO A 443 20.73 -14.69 15.05
N PHE A 444 20.96 -14.66 13.73
CA PHE A 444 21.75 -13.61 13.05
C PHE A 444 20.89 -12.58 12.31
N ASN A 445 19.57 -12.77 12.20
CA ASN A 445 18.68 -11.92 11.40
C ASN A 445 17.69 -11.10 12.23
N SER A 446 17.94 -10.95 13.54
CA SER A 446 17.14 -10.15 14.46
C SER A 446 16.97 -8.70 13.99
N LYS A 447 15.81 -8.09 14.27
CA LYS A 447 15.47 -6.70 13.88
C LYS A 447 15.34 -5.75 15.07
N GLU A 448 15.50 -6.25 16.29
CA GLU A 448 15.50 -5.48 17.52
C GLU A 448 16.68 -4.48 17.49
N PRO A 449 16.48 -3.17 17.75
CA PRO A 449 17.58 -2.21 17.72
C PRO A 449 18.74 -2.58 18.64
N TRP A 450 18.46 -3.13 19.81
CA TRP A 450 19.47 -3.51 20.81
C TRP A 450 20.19 -4.84 20.52
N PHE A 451 19.88 -5.50 19.40
CA PHE A 451 20.70 -6.61 18.91
C PHE A 451 22.03 -6.11 18.31
N PHE A 452 22.02 -4.88 17.80
CA PHE A 452 23.15 -4.28 17.09
C PHE A 452 24.08 -3.46 18.00
N THR A 453 25.17 -2.95 17.44
CA THR A 453 26.03 -1.99 18.17
C THR A 453 25.23 -0.78 18.64
N LYS A 454 25.69 -0.12 19.70
CA LYS A 454 25.02 1.05 20.29
C LYS A 454 24.72 2.15 19.26
N ASN A 455 25.65 2.42 18.34
CA ASN A 455 25.46 3.46 17.32
C ASN A 455 24.31 3.10 16.38
N THR A 456 24.33 1.87 15.85
CA THR A 456 23.27 1.33 15.00
C THR A 456 21.93 1.33 15.71
N ALA A 457 21.89 0.88 16.97
CA ALA A 457 20.69 0.86 17.79
C ALA A 457 20.06 2.26 17.91
N GLU A 458 20.86 3.30 18.21
CA GLU A 458 20.33 4.66 18.35
C GLU A 458 19.80 5.23 17.03
N ILE A 459 20.47 4.97 15.91
CA ILE A 459 19.98 5.34 14.57
C ILE A 459 18.65 4.64 14.30
N MET A 460 18.56 3.33 14.54
CA MET A 460 17.32 2.58 14.32
C MET A 460 16.17 3.10 15.18
N LYS A 461 16.40 3.37 16.47
CA LYS A 461 15.40 3.97 17.37
C LYS A 461 14.94 5.34 16.86
N HIS A 462 15.86 6.17 16.38
CA HIS A 462 15.53 7.48 15.81
C HIS A 462 14.56 7.36 14.61
N TYR A 463 14.85 6.48 13.66
CA TYR A 463 13.99 6.27 12.48
C TYR A 463 12.64 5.63 12.82
N LEU A 464 12.60 4.69 13.76
CA LEU A 464 11.33 4.11 14.22
C LEU A 464 10.45 5.14 14.96
N ARG A 465 11.05 6.08 15.70
CA ARG A 465 10.31 7.23 16.25
C ARG A 465 9.81 8.14 15.13
N LEU A 466 10.66 8.47 14.15
CA LEU A 466 10.28 9.30 12.99
C LEU A 466 9.07 8.70 12.25
N ARG A 467 9.02 7.37 12.05
CA ARG A 467 7.85 6.71 11.44
C ARG A 467 6.55 7.01 12.17
N HIS A 468 6.55 6.93 13.51
CA HIS A 468 5.36 7.29 14.30
C HIS A 468 5.09 8.80 14.26
N GLN A 469 6.12 9.63 14.26
CA GLN A 469 5.94 11.07 14.11
C GLN A 469 5.27 11.42 12.78
N LEU A 470 5.47 10.65 11.72
CA LEU A 470 4.81 10.88 10.42
C LEU A 470 3.32 10.49 10.39
N LEU A 471 2.73 9.90 11.45
CA LEU A 471 1.34 9.42 11.44
C LEU A 471 0.31 10.46 10.95
N PRO A 472 0.36 11.76 11.33
CA PRO A 472 -0.58 12.76 10.80
C PRO A 472 -0.48 12.91 9.28
N TYR A 473 0.74 12.98 8.74
CA TYR A 473 0.99 13.03 7.30
C TYR A 473 0.55 11.73 6.60
N LEU A 474 0.98 10.57 7.10
CA LEU A 474 0.66 9.26 6.52
C LEU A 474 -0.84 9.00 6.49
N TYR A 475 -1.55 9.35 7.55
CA TYR A 475 -3.00 9.16 7.62
C TYR A 475 -3.73 10.08 6.63
N THR A 476 -3.28 11.31 6.47
CA THR A 476 -3.80 12.22 5.43
C THR A 476 -3.58 11.63 4.03
N MET A 477 -2.39 11.10 3.75
CA MET A 477 -2.12 10.45 2.46
C MET A 477 -2.90 9.14 2.27
N ASN A 478 -3.22 8.43 3.35
CA ASN A 478 -4.11 7.26 3.32
C ASN A 478 -5.53 7.65 2.91
N VAL A 479 -6.06 8.76 3.43
CA VAL A 479 -7.35 9.32 2.99
C VAL A 479 -7.30 9.71 1.51
N ALA A 480 -6.26 10.42 1.06
CA ALA A 480 -6.10 10.77 -0.35
C ALA A 480 -5.97 9.55 -1.27
N THR A 481 -5.31 8.49 -0.80
CA THR A 481 -5.20 7.21 -1.53
C THR A 481 -6.59 6.56 -1.69
N HIS A 482 -7.41 6.56 -0.64
CA HIS A 482 -8.77 6.02 -0.66
C HIS A 482 -9.76 6.83 -1.51
N GLU A 483 -9.78 8.15 -1.31
CA GLU A 483 -10.83 9.03 -1.85
C GLU A 483 -10.49 9.60 -3.23
N GLU A 484 -9.20 9.82 -3.51
CA GLU A 484 -8.75 10.46 -4.76
C GLU A 484 -7.99 9.50 -5.68
N GLY A 485 -7.61 8.32 -5.18
CA GLY A 485 -6.73 7.40 -5.91
C GLY A 485 -5.30 7.92 -6.03
N ALA A 486 -4.85 8.74 -5.09
CA ALA A 486 -3.50 9.32 -5.07
C ALA A 486 -2.57 8.50 -4.16
N PRO A 487 -1.75 7.58 -4.69
CA PRO A 487 -0.98 6.67 -3.85
C PRO A 487 0.12 7.39 -3.08
N LEU A 488 0.33 6.98 -1.82
CA LEU A 488 1.42 7.48 -0.96
C LEU A 488 2.79 7.39 -1.65
N VAL A 489 3.09 6.30 -2.36
CA VAL A 489 4.34 6.17 -3.13
C VAL A 489 4.03 6.26 -4.62
N SER A 490 4.61 7.24 -5.30
CA SER A 490 4.43 7.42 -6.75
C SER A 490 5.77 7.54 -7.48
N PRO A 491 5.97 6.87 -8.62
CA PRO A 491 7.18 7.03 -9.41
C PRO A 491 7.23 8.44 -10.04
N MET A 492 8.45 8.94 -10.32
CA MET A 492 8.65 10.33 -10.77
C MET A 492 7.88 10.68 -12.06
N TYR A 493 7.76 9.73 -12.99
CA TYR A 493 7.07 9.93 -14.26
C TYR A 493 5.56 10.17 -14.13
N TYR A 494 4.95 9.99 -12.95
CA TYR A 494 3.53 10.34 -12.74
C TYR A 494 3.26 11.84 -12.87
N PHE A 495 4.25 12.65 -12.52
CA PHE A 495 4.13 14.10 -12.51
C PHE A 495 4.93 14.74 -13.65
N TYR A 496 5.95 14.04 -14.17
CA TYR A 496 6.84 14.54 -15.20
C TYR A 496 7.00 13.57 -16.38
N PRO A 497 5.90 13.11 -17.01
CA PRO A 497 5.97 12.06 -18.02
C PRO A 497 6.67 12.49 -19.32
N GLU A 498 6.84 13.79 -19.55
CA GLU A 498 7.54 14.34 -20.72
C GLU A 498 9.05 14.51 -20.49
N ASN A 499 9.52 14.34 -19.25
CA ASN A 499 10.93 14.41 -18.89
C ASN A 499 11.52 13.01 -18.91
N GLU A 500 12.49 12.75 -19.79
CA GLU A 500 13.12 11.44 -19.92
C GLU A 500 13.86 11.04 -18.62
N GLU A 501 14.39 12.02 -17.89
CA GLU A 501 15.05 11.83 -16.60
C GLU A 501 14.16 11.12 -15.57
N SER A 502 12.84 11.36 -15.62
CA SER A 502 11.87 10.75 -14.69
C SER A 502 11.79 9.22 -14.81
N TYR A 503 12.17 8.66 -15.97
CA TYR A 503 12.21 7.22 -16.23
C TYR A 503 13.57 6.59 -15.91
N HIS A 504 14.57 7.39 -15.53
CA HIS A 504 15.95 6.95 -15.26
C HIS A 504 16.34 7.01 -13.78
N VAL A 505 15.38 7.30 -12.90
CA VAL A 505 15.57 7.34 -11.44
C VAL A 505 14.64 6.35 -10.73
N PRO A 506 14.76 5.03 -10.99
CA PRO A 506 13.80 4.02 -10.52
C PRO A 506 13.72 3.90 -8.99
N ASN A 507 14.75 4.33 -8.27
CA ASN A 507 14.79 4.33 -6.80
C ASN A 507 14.49 5.71 -6.19
N GLN A 508 13.95 6.64 -6.98
CA GLN A 508 13.48 7.94 -6.54
C GLN A 508 11.96 8.01 -6.74
N TYR A 509 11.25 8.45 -5.71
CA TYR A 509 9.79 8.51 -5.74
C TYR A 509 9.24 9.67 -4.93
N PHE A 510 8.01 10.07 -5.25
CA PHE A 510 7.20 10.93 -4.39
C PHE A 510 6.64 10.12 -3.24
N PHE A 511 6.73 10.69 -2.03
CA PHE A 511 6.17 10.16 -0.80
C PHE A 511 5.07 11.11 -0.31
N GLY A 512 3.85 10.88 -0.79
CA GLY A 512 2.70 11.74 -0.61
C GLY A 512 2.78 13.01 -1.46
N SER A 513 2.11 14.07 -1.03
CA SER A 513 2.04 15.34 -1.76
C SER A 513 3.27 16.22 -1.60
N GLU A 514 4.01 16.10 -0.49
CA GLU A 514 4.99 17.10 -0.07
C GLU A 514 6.45 16.66 -0.21
N LEU A 515 6.71 15.35 -0.18
CA LEU A 515 8.07 14.80 -0.05
C LEU A 515 8.50 14.00 -1.30
N MET A 516 9.80 14.02 -1.56
CA MET A 516 10.49 13.20 -2.55
C MET A 516 11.63 12.46 -1.85
N VAL A 517 11.70 11.15 -2.01
CA VAL A 517 12.64 10.28 -1.31
C VAL A 517 13.54 9.58 -2.32
N ALA A 518 14.83 9.51 -2.01
CA ALA A 518 15.82 8.76 -2.79
C ALA A 518 16.69 7.94 -1.84
N PRO A 519 16.27 6.71 -1.49
CA PRO A 519 17.01 5.88 -0.56
C PRO A 519 18.41 5.53 -1.09
N ILE A 520 19.39 5.48 -0.18
CA ILE A 520 20.71 4.97 -0.53
C ILE A 520 20.70 3.46 -0.36
N THR A 521 20.85 2.75 -1.47
CA THR A 521 20.78 1.29 -1.54
C THR A 521 22.12 0.66 -1.91
N GLU A 522 23.22 1.37 -1.64
CA GLU A 522 24.59 0.89 -1.87
C GLU A 522 25.46 1.15 -0.62
N PRO A 523 26.49 0.33 -0.37
CA PRO A 523 27.40 0.52 0.75
C PRO A 523 28.16 1.85 0.71
N MET A 524 28.46 2.40 1.88
CA MET A 524 29.31 3.57 2.05
C MET A 524 30.71 3.32 1.53
N ASN A 525 31.26 4.36 0.91
CA ASN A 525 32.68 4.40 0.66
C ASN A 525 33.43 4.64 1.97
N LYS A 526 34.38 3.75 2.26
CA LYS A 526 35.14 3.76 3.52
C LYS A 526 36.08 4.95 3.66
N ASP A 527 36.55 5.56 2.57
CA ASP A 527 37.52 6.66 2.62
C ASP A 527 36.88 7.97 3.09
N TYR A 528 35.63 8.22 2.69
CA TYR A 528 34.91 9.46 3.02
C TYR A 528 33.64 9.24 3.85
N GLN A 529 33.40 8.01 4.34
CA GLN A 529 32.35 7.64 5.31
C GLN A 529 30.95 8.11 4.89
N SER A 530 30.64 8.00 3.60
CA SER A 530 29.32 8.33 3.07
C SER A 530 28.99 7.46 1.87
N ALA A 531 27.71 7.31 1.60
CA ALA A 531 27.18 6.69 0.40
C ALA A 531 26.43 7.75 -0.42
N LYS A 532 26.21 7.48 -1.70
CA LYS A 532 25.52 8.41 -2.58
C LYS A 532 24.35 7.76 -3.30
N VAL A 533 23.44 8.61 -3.76
CA VAL A 533 22.38 8.26 -4.71
C VAL A 533 22.29 9.39 -5.73
N GLN A 534 22.05 9.04 -6.99
CA GLN A 534 21.77 10.04 -8.01
C GLN A 534 20.32 10.48 -7.88
N VAL A 535 20.11 11.79 -7.77
CA VAL A 535 18.78 12.40 -7.64
C VAL A 535 18.58 13.34 -8.82
N TRP A 536 17.46 13.18 -9.51
CA TRP A 536 16.98 14.17 -10.45
C TRP A 536 16.00 15.10 -9.73
N PHE A 537 16.34 16.38 -9.62
CA PHE A 537 15.43 17.39 -9.10
C PHE A 537 14.61 17.97 -10.26
N PRO A 538 13.28 17.77 -10.29
CA PRO A 538 12.40 18.45 -11.24
C PRO A 538 12.45 19.97 -11.05
N GLU A 539 11.80 20.73 -11.92
CA GLU A 539 11.80 22.18 -11.92
C GLU A 539 11.39 22.79 -10.56
N GLY A 540 11.84 24.02 -10.32
CA GLY A 540 11.58 24.75 -9.08
C GLY A 540 12.69 24.62 -8.05
N LYS A 541 12.33 24.66 -6.76
CA LYS A 541 13.27 24.52 -5.64
C LYS A 541 12.88 23.35 -4.76
N TRP A 542 13.89 22.73 -4.19
CA TRP A 542 13.75 21.61 -3.27
C TRP A 542 14.56 21.88 -2.02
N TYR A 543 14.09 21.41 -0.88
CA TYR A 543 14.75 21.59 0.39
C TYR A 543 14.99 20.24 1.04
N ASP A 544 16.20 19.98 1.51
CA ASP A 544 16.44 18.78 2.32
C ASP A 544 15.59 18.83 3.60
N PHE A 545 14.80 17.78 3.82
CA PHE A 545 13.81 17.72 4.88
C PHE A 545 14.42 17.84 6.28
N PHE A 546 15.62 17.30 6.48
CA PHE A 546 16.28 17.25 7.78
C PHE A 546 17.11 18.49 8.08
N THR A 547 17.73 19.09 7.06
CA THR A 547 18.70 20.18 7.21
C THR A 547 18.21 21.53 6.71
N GLY A 548 17.12 21.57 5.95
CA GLY A 548 16.58 22.78 5.31
C GLY A 548 17.44 23.31 4.15
N ARG A 549 18.46 22.57 3.71
CA ARG A 549 19.36 22.99 2.62
C ARG A 549 18.60 23.08 1.30
N GLU A 550 18.70 24.21 0.62
CA GLU A 550 18.10 24.44 -0.70
C GLU A 550 18.90 23.76 -1.83
N TYR A 551 18.18 23.20 -2.79
CA TYR A 551 18.63 22.64 -4.06
C TYR A 551 17.82 23.28 -5.19
N ALA A 552 18.51 23.64 -6.28
CA ALA A 552 17.86 24.06 -7.51
C ALA A 552 17.30 22.84 -8.25
N GLY A 553 16.17 23.03 -8.94
CA GLY A 553 15.58 22.07 -9.87
C GLY A 553 16.27 22.03 -11.24
N ASP A 554 15.71 21.22 -12.14
CA ASP A 554 16.20 20.98 -13.50
C ASP A 554 17.65 20.47 -13.55
N VAL A 555 18.02 19.63 -12.57
CA VAL A 555 19.39 19.15 -12.42
C VAL A 555 19.43 17.73 -11.88
N VAL A 556 20.42 16.97 -12.34
CA VAL A 556 20.78 15.66 -11.77
C VAL A 556 22.02 15.84 -10.90
N LEU A 557 21.94 15.42 -9.64
CA LEU A 557 23.02 15.56 -8.66
C LEU A 557 23.30 14.23 -7.96
N ASP A 558 24.56 13.96 -7.70
CA ASP A 558 24.96 12.94 -6.74
C ASP A 558 24.81 13.50 -5.33
N ILE A 559 23.88 12.94 -4.56
CA ILE A 559 23.62 13.34 -3.17
C ILE A 559 24.29 12.36 -2.22
N TYR A 560 25.12 12.90 -1.33
CA TYR A 560 25.90 12.13 -0.35
C TYR A 560 25.28 12.23 1.05
N ARG A 561 25.18 11.09 1.76
CA ARG A 561 24.84 11.05 3.19
C ARG A 561 25.73 10.06 3.92
N ASP A 562 26.06 10.40 5.16
CA ASP A 562 26.59 9.44 6.13
C ASP A 562 25.48 8.41 6.50
N ILE A 563 25.80 7.52 7.43
CA ILE A 563 24.88 6.46 7.86
C ILE A 563 23.69 6.98 8.69
N GLU A 564 23.78 8.18 9.27
CA GLU A 564 22.74 8.72 10.15
C GLU A 564 21.55 9.29 9.36
N SER A 565 21.76 9.65 8.10
CA SER A 565 20.76 10.33 7.27
C SER A 565 20.47 9.62 5.93
N ILE A 566 19.28 9.87 5.40
CA ILE A 566 18.79 9.44 4.08
C ILE A 566 18.34 10.69 3.27
N PRO A 567 18.54 10.73 1.94
CA PRO A 567 18.03 11.83 1.11
C PRO A 567 16.50 11.87 1.06
N VAL A 568 15.93 12.91 1.68
CA VAL A 568 14.49 13.24 1.66
C VAL A 568 14.38 14.73 1.40
N PHE A 569 13.55 15.11 0.44
CA PHE A 569 13.42 16.48 -0.03
C PHE A 569 11.97 16.92 0.00
N ALA A 570 11.73 18.12 0.50
CA ALA A 570 10.44 18.79 0.45
C ALA A 570 10.41 19.75 -0.73
N LYS A 571 9.29 19.80 -1.46
CA LYS A 571 9.10 20.77 -2.55
C LYS A 571 9.03 22.20 -1.99
N GLU A 572 9.35 23.19 -2.82
CA GLU A 572 9.12 24.59 -2.47
C GLU A 572 7.70 24.85 -1.94
N GLY A 573 7.61 25.48 -0.77
CA GLY A 573 6.35 25.76 -0.09
C GLY A 573 5.78 24.60 0.74
N ALA A 574 6.40 23.43 0.74
CA ALA A 574 5.85 22.23 1.38
C ALA A 574 5.54 22.42 2.88
N ILE A 575 4.49 21.73 3.33
CA ILE A 575 4.01 21.75 4.73
C ILE A 575 3.80 20.32 5.19
N VAL A 576 4.60 19.84 6.15
CA VAL A 576 4.59 18.45 6.61
C VAL A 576 4.22 18.37 8.10
N PRO A 577 3.04 17.85 8.47
CA PRO A 577 2.65 17.67 9.87
C PRO A 577 3.24 16.39 10.48
N LEU A 578 3.91 16.55 11.62
CA LEU A 578 4.43 15.47 12.46
C LEU A 578 3.73 15.47 13.83
N ASP A 579 3.67 14.32 14.48
CA ASP A 579 3.32 14.20 15.90
C ASP A 579 4.47 14.73 16.77
N GLY A 580 4.20 15.82 17.47
CA GLY A 580 5.10 16.49 18.40
C GLY A 580 4.87 16.13 19.87
N SER A 581 3.97 15.20 20.17
CA SER A 581 3.49 14.86 21.54
C SER A 581 4.48 14.02 22.35
N GLY A 582 5.61 13.65 21.76
CA GLY A 582 6.58 12.70 22.32
C GLY A 582 6.24 11.24 22.02
N VAL A 583 7.07 10.31 22.51
CA VAL A 583 6.91 8.88 22.19
C VAL A 583 5.83 8.24 23.06
N LYS A 584 4.83 7.62 22.43
CA LYS A 584 3.77 6.83 23.07
C LYS A 584 3.48 5.58 22.21
N MET A 585 3.11 4.45 22.85
CA MET A 585 2.63 3.26 22.13
C MET A 585 1.26 3.52 21.50
N GLY A 586 0.94 2.79 20.42
CA GLY A 586 -0.31 2.97 19.68
C GLY A 586 -0.28 4.20 18.75
N VAL A 587 -1.46 4.64 18.33
CA VAL A 587 -1.62 5.64 17.24
C VAL A 587 -2.67 6.71 17.53
N ASP A 588 -2.91 7.02 18.81
CA ASP A 588 -3.88 8.03 19.21
C ASP A 588 -3.67 9.36 18.48
N LEU A 589 -4.73 10.17 18.41
CA LEU A 589 -4.62 11.51 17.85
C LEU A 589 -3.67 12.37 18.72
N PRO A 590 -2.72 13.08 18.11
CA PRO A 590 -1.66 13.77 18.83
C PRO A 590 -2.16 15.02 19.57
N GLU A 591 -1.57 15.29 20.73
CA GLU A 591 -1.79 16.50 21.53
C GLU A 591 -0.98 17.69 20.99
N VAL A 592 0.11 17.42 20.28
CA VAL A 592 0.96 18.44 19.65
C VAL A 592 1.21 18.07 18.20
N ILE A 593 0.95 19.00 17.28
CA ILE A 593 1.35 18.86 15.87
C ILE A 593 2.54 19.76 15.60
N ASP A 594 3.63 19.18 15.11
CA ASP A 594 4.78 19.91 14.57
C ASP A 594 4.62 20.06 13.06
N TRP A 595 4.33 21.28 12.60
CA TRP A 595 4.26 21.61 11.17
C TRP A 595 5.62 22.06 10.68
N TYR A 596 6.28 21.25 9.86
CA TYR A 596 7.52 21.63 9.19
C TYR A 596 7.17 22.35 7.88
N VAL A 597 7.49 23.64 7.80
CA VAL A 597 7.15 24.48 6.63
C VAL A 597 8.41 24.96 5.92
N PHE A 598 8.44 24.79 4.60
CA PHE A 598 9.59 25.09 3.76
C PHE A 598 9.38 26.37 2.93
N PRO A 599 10.45 27.16 2.68
CA PRO A 599 10.33 28.42 1.94
C PRO A 599 9.65 28.23 0.57
N GLY A 600 8.80 29.20 0.19
CA GLY A 600 8.10 29.18 -1.09
C GLY A 600 7.27 30.44 -1.36
N THR A 601 6.08 30.26 -1.94
CA THR A 601 5.15 31.37 -2.22
C THR A 601 3.93 31.31 -1.31
N HIS A 602 2.81 30.82 -1.79
CA HIS A 602 1.62 30.52 -1.01
C HIS A 602 1.31 29.04 -1.19
N HIS A 603 1.18 28.31 -0.09
CA HIS A 603 0.80 26.89 -0.09
C HIS A 603 -0.09 26.59 1.10
N SER A 604 -0.91 25.56 0.98
CA SER A 604 -1.78 25.06 2.03
C SER A 604 -1.75 23.55 2.08
N PHE A 605 -1.78 23.00 3.29
CA PHE A 605 -1.92 21.57 3.52
C PHE A 605 -3.13 21.30 4.41
N GLU A 606 -3.97 20.35 3.99
CA GLU A 606 -5.13 19.90 4.73
C GLU A 606 -4.80 18.58 5.43
N MET A 607 -4.64 18.62 6.75
CA MET A 607 -4.44 17.42 7.56
C MET A 607 -5.80 16.85 7.95
N VAL A 608 -6.04 15.58 7.60
CA VAL A 608 -7.28 14.87 7.89
C VAL A 608 -7.08 13.96 9.10
N GLU A 609 -8.06 13.92 10.00
CA GLU A 609 -8.12 12.99 11.12
C GLU A 609 -9.54 12.43 11.25
N ASP A 610 -9.66 11.10 11.28
CA ASP A 610 -10.91 10.42 11.57
C ASP A 610 -10.79 9.62 12.86
N LEU A 611 -11.89 9.57 13.62
CA LEU A 611 -12.05 8.76 14.81
C LEU A 611 -13.54 8.44 15.00
N ASP A 612 -13.87 7.16 15.22
CA ASP A 612 -15.24 6.68 15.47
C ASP A 612 -16.28 7.18 14.44
N GLY A 613 -15.91 7.19 13.16
CA GLY A 613 -16.75 7.65 12.04
C GLY A 613 -16.92 9.17 11.92
N ALA A 614 -16.31 9.96 12.78
CA ALA A 614 -16.28 11.42 12.70
C ALA A 614 -14.96 11.92 12.08
N ARG A 615 -15.02 13.02 11.32
CA ARG A 615 -13.89 13.61 10.60
C ARG A 615 -13.65 15.06 11.03
N CYS A 616 -12.37 15.41 11.22
CA CYS A 616 -11.90 16.77 11.37
C CYS A 616 -10.81 17.07 10.34
N VAL A 617 -10.82 18.28 9.78
CA VAL A 617 -9.78 18.76 8.86
C VAL A 617 -9.12 19.99 9.47
N THR A 618 -7.80 19.95 9.60
CA THR A 618 -6.98 21.11 9.97
C THR A 618 -6.20 21.58 8.77
N THR A 619 -6.46 22.80 8.30
CA THR A 619 -5.72 23.41 7.19
C THR A 619 -4.69 24.38 7.73
N LEU A 620 -3.42 24.19 7.36
CA LEU A 620 -2.37 25.18 7.56
C LEU A 620 -2.03 25.81 6.22
N SER A 621 -2.16 27.13 6.11
CA SER A 621 -1.74 27.92 4.95
C SER A 621 -0.59 28.84 5.32
N VAL A 622 0.44 28.89 4.47
CA VAL A 622 1.59 29.79 4.65
C VAL A 622 1.73 30.66 3.40
N ASP A 623 1.68 31.97 3.59
CA ASP A 623 2.02 32.97 2.57
C ASP A 623 3.35 33.63 2.93
N TRP A 624 4.40 33.25 2.21
CA TRP A 624 5.75 33.76 2.39
C TRP A 624 5.93 35.19 1.89
N LYS A 625 5.07 35.67 0.98
CA LYS A 625 5.12 37.07 0.49
C LYS A 625 4.51 38.01 1.52
N LEU A 626 3.43 37.59 2.17
CA LEU A 626 2.78 38.35 3.23
C LEU A 626 3.44 38.12 4.59
N GLY A 627 4.22 37.05 4.75
CA GLY A 627 4.74 36.62 6.04
C GLY A 627 3.58 36.22 6.97
N ALA A 628 2.61 35.45 6.48
CA ALA A 628 1.41 35.07 7.22
C ALA A 628 1.26 33.56 7.30
N ILE A 629 0.91 33.06 8.48
CA ILE A 629 0.48 31.68 8.74
C ILE A 629 -0.99 31.73 9.15
N GLN A 630 -1.81 30.91 8.51
CA GLN A 630 -3.22 30.76 8.82
C GLN A 630 -3.47 29.29 9.18
N LEU A 631 -4.21 29.08 10.26
CA LEU A 631 -4.69 27.77 10.66
C LEU A 631 -6.22 27.84 10.72
N SER A 632 -6.89 26.89 10.06
CA SER A 632 -8.34 26.67 10.21
C SER A 632 -8.61 25.23 10.61
N VAL A 633 -9.64 25.04 11.43
CA VAL A 633 -10.08 23.73 11.89
C VAL A 633 -11.58 23.61 11.62
N GLU A 634 -11.96 22.62 10.83
CA GLU A 634 -13.33 22.40 10.35
C GLU A 634 -13.78 20.95 10.55
N GLY A 635 -15.09 20.72 10.62
CA GLY A 635 -15.67 19.40 10.89
C GLY A 635 -15.91 19.12 12.38
N GLU A 636 -15.85 17.85 12.76
CA GLU A 636 -16.19 17.35 14.10
C GLU A 636 -15.01 17.51 15.07
N THR A 637 -14.75 18.75 15.50
CA THR A 637 -13.63 19.09 16.40
C THR A 637 -13.62 18.35 17.75
N GLY A 638 -14.73 17.73 18.16
CA GLY A 638 -14.85 16.96 19.40
C GLY A 638 -14.00 15.68 19.44
N ILE A 639 -13.49 15.20 18.28
CA ILE A 639 -12.56 14.08 18.24
C ILE A 639 -11.12 14.48 18.60
N LEU A 640 -10.79 15.77 18.52
CA LEU A 640 -9.44 16.26 18.76
C LEU A 640 -9.14 16.37 20.26
N PRO A 641 -7.88 16.18 20.69
CA PRO A 641 -7.50 16.44 22.08
C PRO A 641 -7.82 17.88 22.51
N GLU A 642 -8.45 18.03 23.68
CA GLU A 642 -8.98 19.33 24.18
C GLU A 642 -7.92 20.45 24.20
N ASN A 643 -6.68 20.11 24.54
CA ASN A 643 -5.58 21.07 24.70
C ASN A 643 -4.56 21.00 23.55
N ARG A 644 -5.00 20.63 22.34
CA ARG A 644 -4.08 20.49 21.22
C ARG A 644 -3.33 21.80 20.89
N ILE A 645 -2.03 21.67 20.62
CA ILE A 645 -1.12 22.74 20.22
C ILE A 645 -0.55 22.45 18.84
N HIS A 646 -0.46 23.48 18.00
CA HIS A 646 0.21 23.42 16.70
C HIS A 646 1.49 24.26 16.78
N ARG A 647 2.65 23.64 16.57
CA ARG A 647 3.96 24.31 16.52
C ARG A 647 4.43 24.36 15.08
N VAL A 648 4.56 25.55 14.51
CA VAL A 648 5.00 25.74 13.13
C VAL A 648 6.50 26.03 13.10
N HIS A 649 7.27 25.08 12.57
CA HIS A 649 8.72 25.14 12.43
C HIS A 649 9.09 25.68 11.04
N VAL A 650 9.48 26.95 10.99
CA VAL A 650 9.83 27.64 9.73
C VAL A 650 11.29 27.35 9.34
N GLN A 651 11.47 26.42 8.41
CA GLN A 651 12.79 26.01 7.91
C GLN A 651 13.50 27.17 7.19
N GLY A 652 14.81 27.33 7.43
CA GLY A 652 15.61 28.43 6.88
C GLY A 652 15.54 29.75 7.68
N SER A 653 14.90 29.76 8.86
CA SER A 653 14.91 30.90 9.80
C SER A 653 15.61 30.52 11.11
N HIS A 654 16.31 31.46 11.75
CA HIS A 654 17.18 31.15 12.90
C HIS A 654 16.44 30.81 14.22
N ALA A 655 15.13 31.05 14.35
CA ALA A 655 14.37 30.76 15.57
C ALA A 655 12.85 31.12 15.48
N ALA A 656 12.11 30.67 14.47
CA ALA A 656 10.65 30.88 14.47
C ALA A 656 9.91 29.55 14.64
N VAL A 657 9.62 29.19 15.89
CA VAL A 657 8.53 28.26 16.22
C VAL A 657 7.32 29.12 16.58
N VAL A 658 6.27 29.04 15.79
CA VAL A 658 5.00 29.73 16.07
C VAL A 658 4.04 28.73 16.71
N GLU A 659 3.60 29.01 17.94
CA GLU A 659 2.61 28.19 18.63
C GLU A 659 1.20 28.73 18.42
N LEU A 660 0.28 27.86 17.99
CA LEU A 660 -1.14 28.13 17.79
C LEU A 660 -1.95 27.15 18.62
N GLY A 661 -3.05 27.62 19.21
CA GLY A 661 -4.04 26.71 19.80
C GLY A 661 -4.88 26.04 18.71
N ASN A 662 -5.61 24.99 19.09
CA ASN A 662 -6.53 24.26 18.22
C ASN A 662 -7.81 25.05 17.88
N LYS A 663 -7.66 26.17 17.17
CA LYS A 663 -8.74 27.06 16.71
C LYS A 663 -8.28 27.93 15.55
N ASN A 664 -9.23 28.49 14.81
CA ASN A 664 -8.92 29.42 13.72
C ASN A 664 -8.03 30.56 14.20
N ALA A 665 -6.90 30.75 13.51
CA ALA A 665 -5.89 31.74 13.87
C ALA A 665 -5.17 32.26 12.62
N THR A 666 -4.69 33.50 12.70
CA THR A 666 -3.79 34.10 11.72
C THR A 666 -2.67 34.77 12.48
N VAL A 667 -1.42 34.47 12.12
CA VAL A 667 -0.23 35.02 12.76
C VAL A 667 0.75 35.49 11.69
N GLU A 668 1.32 36.67 11.90
CA GLU A 668 2.40 37.19 11.06
C GLU A 668 3.76 36.64 11.54
N PHE A 669 4.63 36.29 10.60
CA PHE A 669 6.00 35.84 10.85
C PHE A 669 6.99 36.59 9.96
N THR A 670 8.24 36.68 10.41
CA THR A 670 9.31 37.38 9.69
C THR A 670 10.43 36.41 9.34
N VAL A 671 10.88 36.45 8.08
CA VAL A 671 11.99 35.62 7.60
C VAL A 671 13.30 36.41 7.75
N GLY A 672 14.21 35.94 8.63
CA GLY A 672 15.52 36.56 8.87
C GLY A 672 15.55 37.66 9.96
N GLU A 673 16.67 38.41 10.06
CA GLU A 673 16.87 39.49 11.05
C GLU A 673 16.00 40.73 10.77
N LYS A 674 14.70 40.62 10.95
CA LYS A 674 13.84 41.76 11.24
C LYS A 674 12.84 41.34 12.31
N GLN A 675 13.17 41.59 13.56
CA GLN A 675 12.14 41.75 14.59
C GLN A 675 11.20 42.86 14.16
N THR A 676 9.88 42.68 14.24
CA THR A 676 9.06 43.48 15.17
C THR A 676 7.58 43.07 15.28
N VAL A 677 7.16 42.95 16.55
CA VAL A 677 5.90 43.41 17.18
C VAL A 677 4.60 42.65 16.91
N ASN A 678 4.24 41.85 17.91
CA ASN A 678 2.87 41.45 18.23
C ASN A 678 1.89 42.64 18.15
N ARG A 679 0.82 42.49 17.36
CA ARG A 679 -0.43 43.22 17.55
C ARG A 679 -1.59 42.24 17.61
N ASN A 680 -1.85 41.75 18.80
CA ASN A 680 -3.19 41.31 19.22
C ASN A 680 -3.51 42.02 20.55
N GLU A 681 -3.89 43.28 20.44
CA GLU A 681 -4.80 43.95 21.38
C GLU A 681 -5.90 44.61 20.54
N ALA A 682 -7.04 43.90 20.41
CA ALA A 682 -8.42 44.41 20.46
C ALA A 682 -9.38 43.27 20.10
#